data_AF-A0AAE4AE49-F1
#
_entry.id   AF-A0AAE4AE49-F1
#
_cell.length_a   1.000
_cell.length_b   1.000
_cell.length_c   1.000
_cell.angle_alpha   90.00
_cell.angle_beta   90.00
_cell.angle_gamma   90.00
#
_symmetry.space_group_name_H-M   'P 1'
#
loop_
_entity.id
_entity.type
_entity.pdbx_description
1 polymer ?
#
loop_
_entity_poly.entity_id
_entity_poly.type
_entity_poly.pdbx_seq_one_letter_code
_entity_poly.pdbx_strand_id
1 'polypeptide(L)'
;MDQLDVLPHEAGVGRDVTEYDCDMDGVGQAGTRTRIPTGQLTGMVHIERITDTKVIGRFALSGTAMVEREHRTWNGQGAGRVDIDREAGDKPLEVSGRFAAPNMRNMGYAISTLETAQAPSGGTALADALRLVSHRPARDEKNLPWEDPGIRLRFDRPLDPASVTPAVVHLETGLADGQGGAVMAPVHVRTRLANAETLAVTPQEPLRDGVRYRVTVRAGPGGIRGAAGEQLAVDQVWGFDTMVDLDDNEFMKAGLTRHLDWHEGVESDTIQVATNAPLVRDKPAAIRIYPKWRADPQIAPGWQVTAFEAHVRARPAFDPQAPLLVPERREVRLRRPDMFTEAERRKGESSVTLFGWVPDFEEIAALRAEIEPVRECEEAPRVFSGVEPLEWDPLDRDLSLGYVFAEVGPWADGVPPGRRQEGAQAAQSAESFIEQLFPVGEARIESGPPVRFSPDFAEDLAAAIREIALAESVASTIDDDVPEDWLDQLDAYTGDTMPLLRETKKSFANLGLADALYKRNDIRRTILSHVHDSLDAAGAYGDYDAVIVFMPYDWLQLLGVANWDIGPRFMWPEADQPITFTRPVIGMSLTGPRSGKPGIPSLGVITHEVGHLFGLEHRPAVTTAAERRRMCDALEGTRMNGIEGMRIAPDGDSGAVKSSEDGNAEMKGELLPLMFPCARAKPRLFITQDHYAKLLETLRPGAFQVPLPGTP
;
A
#
# COMPACT_ATOMS: atom_id res chain seq x y z
N MET A 1 -23.52 40.99 -3.93
CA MET A 1 -24.98 41.02 -4.13
C MET A 1 -25.21 40.28 -5.43
N ASP A 2 -25.57 39.00 -5.47
CA ASP A 2 -26.31 38.21 -4.48
C ASP A 2 -25.92 36.71 -4.51
N GLN A 3 -26.08 36.11 -3.32
CA GLN A 3 -26.21 34.69 -2.95
C GLN A 3 -25.12 33.68 -3.33
N LEU A 4 -24.22 33.45 -2.36
CA LEU A 4 -23.56 32.17 -2.11
C LEU A 4 -24.62 31.20 -1.56
N ASP A 5 -24.95 30.16 -2.32
CA ASP A 5 -25.71 29.02 -1.81
C ASP A 5 -24.76 28.07 -1.07
N VAL A 6 -25.02 27.93 0.23
CA VAL A 6 -24.40 26.93 1.11
C VAL A 6 -25.05 25.59 0.79
N LEU A 7 -24.26 24.65 0.25
CA LEU A 7 -24.71 23.29 -0.02
C LEU A 7 -24.90 22.51 1.30
N PRO A 8 -26.00 21.77 1.49
CA PRO A 8 -26.21 20.95 2.66
C PRO A 8 -25.42 19.63 2.57
N HIS A 9 -24.77 19.25 3.67
CA HIS A 9 -24.24 17.92 3.92
C HIS A 9 -25.40 16.92 4.06
N GLU A 10 -25.91 16.40 2.94
CA GLU A 10 -26.89 15.31 2.97
C GLU A 10 -26.19 13.99 2.61
N ALA A 11 -26.09 13.11 3.62
CA ALA A 11 -25.73 11.71 3.47
C ALA A 11 -26.72 11.05 2.48
N GLY A 12 -26.23 10.73 1.28
CA GLY A 12 -27.01 10.06 0.26
C GLY A 12 -27.41 8.65 0.70
N VAL A 13 -28.71 8.37 0.65
CA VAL A 13 -29.30 7.05 0.94
C VAL A 13 -28.75 6.01 -0.04
N GLY A 14 -27.94 5.08 0.45
CA GLY A 14 -27.38 3.97 -0.32
C GLY A 14 -28.35 2.79 -0.43
N ARG A 15 -28.64 2.40 -1.68
CA ARG A 15 -29.23 1.14 -2.20
C ARG A 15 -30.55 0.60 -1.62
N ASP A 16 -31.42 0.22 -2.55
CA ASP A 16 -32.56 -0.68 -2.33
C ASP A 16 -32.08 -2.01 -1.71
N VAL A 17 -32.65 -2.29 -0.54
CA VAL A 17 -32.33 -3.39 0.34
C VAL A 17 -32.80 -4.71 -0.27
N THR A 18 -31.86 -5.61 -0.55
CA THR A 18 -32.19 -7.05 -0.64
C THR A 18 -32.05 -7.61 0.76
N GLU A 19 -33.17 -8.00 1.36
CA GLU A 19 -33.28 -8.55 2.71
C GLU A 19 -32.24 -9.65 2.96
N TYR A 20 -31.18 -9.32 3.70
CA TYR A 20 -30.35 -10.30 4.40
C TYR A 20 -30.82 -10.37 5.85
N ASP A 21 -31.43 -11.50 6.21
CA ASP A 21 -31.42 -12.21 7.51
C ASP A 21 -31.55 -11.39 8.82
N CYS A 22 -32.22 -10.24 8.80
CA CYS A 22 -32.49 -9.45 10.01
C CYS A 22 -33.81 -9.80 10.71
N ASP A 23 -34.60 -10.71 10.14
CA ASP A 23 -35.82 -11.26 10.72
C ASP A 23 -35.77 -12.80 10.65
N MET A 24 -35.16 -13.44 11.65
CA MET A 24 -35.18 -14.90 11.80
C MET A 24 -36.51 -15.40 12.36
N ASP A 25 -37.61 -14.93 11.77
CA ASP A 25 -38.90 -15.62 11.76
C ASP A 25 -39.07 -16.28 10.38
N GLY A 26 -38.45 -17.45 10.16
CA GLY A 26 -38.98 -18.38 9.15
C GLY A 26 -38.06 -19.24 8.30
N VAL A 27 -36.73 -19.18 8.37
CA VAL A 27 -35.89 -20.02 7.47
C VAL A 27 -35.53 -21.37 8.11
N GLY A 28 -36.09 -22.46 7.57
CA GLY A 28 -35.79 -23.82 8.01
C GLY A 28 -34.40 -24.27 7.58
N GLN A 29 -33.46 -24.40 8.52
CA GLN A 29 -32.17 -25.09 8.31
C GLN A 29 -32.34 -26.61 8.48
N ALA A 30 -31.82 -27.42 7.54
CA ALA A 30 -31.69 -28.87 7.73
C ALA A 30 -30.42 -29.22 8.52
N GLY A 31 -30.51 -30.25 9.36
CA GLY A 31 -29.45 -30.66 10.28
C GLY A 31 -29.99 -31.09 11.64
N THR A 32 -29.12 -31.65 12.48
CA THR A 32 -29.47 -32.01 13.85
C THR A 32 -29.19 -30.84 14.78
N ARG A 33 -30.24 -30.19 15.27
CA ARG A 33 -30.11 -29.21 16.36
C ARG A 33 -30.19 -29.94 17.69
N THR A 34 -29.10 -29.96 18.44
CA THR A 34 -29.12 -30.44 19.84
C THR A 34 -29.20 -29.25 20.78
N ARG A 35 -30.26 -29.19 21.58
CA ARG A 35 -30.45 -28.22 22.66
C ARG A 35 -30.38 -28.96 24.00
N ILE A 36 -29.81 -28.31 25.00
CA ILE A 36 -29.77 -28.81 26.37
C ILE A 36 -30.41 -27.74 27.25
N PRO A 37 -31.75 -27.63 27.26
CA PRO A 37 -32.45 -26.50 27.89
C PRO A 37 -32.28 -26.45 29.41
N THR A 38 -32.14 -27.61 30.05
CA THR A 38 -31.98 -27.73 31.50
C THR A 38 -31.09 -28.92 31.83
N GLY A 39 -30.23 -28.78 32.83
CA GLY A 39 -29.44 -29.89 33.34
C GLY A 39 -28.73 -29.51 34.63
N GLN A 40 -28.42 -30.53 35.43
CA GLN A 40 -27.67 -30.35 36.66
C GLN A 40 -26.36 -31.13 36.53
N LEU A 41 -25.26 -30.37 36.42
CA LEU A 41 -23.92 -30.93 36.34
C LEU A 41 -23.17 -30.58 37.63
N THR A 42 -22.45 -31.55 38.17
CA THR A 42 -21.61 -31.39 39.35
C THR A 42 -20.22 -31.92 39.05
N GLY A 43 -19.19 -31.30 39.60
CA GLY A 43 -17.83 -31.75 39.40
C GLY A 43 -16.79 -30.79 39.93
N MET A 44 -15.53 -31.04 39.60
CA MET A 44 -14.40 -30.28 40.10
C MET A 44 -13.92 -29.27 39.07
N VAL A 45 -13.70 -28.04 39.53
CA VAL A 45 -12.97 -26.99 38.82
C VAL A 45 -11.62 -26.80 39.50
N HIS A 46 -10.54 -26.95 38.74
CA HIS A 46 -9.17 -26.79 39.24
C HIS A 46 -8.55 -25.54 38.63
N ILE A 47 -8.18 -24.59 39.47
CA ILE A 47 -7.46 -23.38 39.06
C ILE A 47 -5.98 -23.72 38.97
N GLU A 48 -5.42 -23.62 37.77
CA GLU A 48 -4.02 -23.94 37.51
C GLU A 48 -3.13 -22.71 37.71
N ARG A 49 -3.58 -21.52 37.28
CA ARG A 49 -2.78 -20.28 37.35
C ARG A 49 -3.65 -19.02 37.35
N ILE A 50 -3.28 -18.01 38.14
CA ILE A 50 -3.86 -16.67 38.08
C ILE A 50 -2.78 -15.70 37.60
N THR A 51 -3.09 -14.89 36.60
CA THR A 51 -2.25 -13.85 36.00
C THR A 51 -2.99 -12.52 36.05
N ASP A 52 -2.32 -11.41 35.74
CA ASP A 52 -2.93 -10.07 35.77
C ASP A 52 -4.14 -9.94 34.82
N THR A 53 -4.20 -10.73 33.76
CA THR A 53 -5.26 -10.68 32.75
C THR A 53 -6.17 -11.91 32.74
N LYS A 54 -5.76 -13.05 33.31
CA LYS A 54 -6.49 -14.34 33.20
C LYS A 54 -6.39 -15.22 34.45
N VAL A 55 -7.47 -15.94 34.75
CA VAL A 55 -7.56 -17.14 35.60
C VAL A 55 -7.66 -18.36 34.69
N ILE A 56 -6.66 -19.23 34.72
CA ILE A 56 -6.57 -20.41 33.86
C ILE A 56 -6.85 -21.65 34.71
N GLY A 57 -7.69 -22.53 34.20
CA GLY A 57 -8.02 -23.77 34.89
C GLY A 57 -8.61 -24.82 33.98
N ARG A 58 -9.05 -25.90 34.62
CA ARG A 58 -9.75 -27.02 33.98
C ARG A 58 -11.00 -27.36 34.77
N PHE A 59 -12.02 -27.84 34.07
CA PHE A 59 -13.24 -28.34 34.68
C PHE A 59 -13.54 -29.74 34.16
N ALA A 60 -14.10 -30.57 35.04
CA ALA A 60 -14.68 -31.86 34.71
C ALA A 60 -16.01 -31.95 35.45
N LEU A 61 -17.10 -31.90 34.70
CA LEU A 61 -18.47 -31.84 35.18
C LEU A 61 -19.24 -33.03 34.62
N SER A 62 -20.04 -33.67 35.45
CA SER A 62 -20.94 -34.74 35.01
C SER A 62 -22.30 -34.61 35.68
N GLY A 63 -23.33 -35.12 35.03
CA GLY A 63 -24.67 -35.12 35.59
C GLY A 63 -25.72 -35.48 34.57
N THR A 64 -26.95 -35.11 34.86
CA THR A 64 -28.09 -35.42 33.99
C THR A 64 -28.60 -34.12 33.39
N ALA A 65 -28.81 -34.12 32.08
CA ALA A 65 -29.38 -32.98 31.38
C ALA A 65 -30.49 -33.44 30.45
N MET A 66 -31.55 -32.63 30.36
CA MET A 66 -32.57 -32.81 29.36
C MET A 66 -31.95 -32.46 28.01
N VAL A 67 -31.84 -33.43 27.12
CA VAL A 67 -31.29 -33.25 25.78
C VAL A 67 -32.47 -33.29 24.80
N GLU A 68 -32.67 -32.19 24.10
CA GLU A 68 -33.58 -32.09 22.97
C GLU A 68 -32.77 -32.19 21.68
N ARG A 69 -33.07 -33.15 20.83
CA ARG A 69 -32.54 -33.25 19.47
C ARG A 69 -33.67 -33.03 18.49
N GLU A 70 -33.57 -31.96 17.71
CA GLU A 70 -34.39 -31.76 16.53
C GLU A 70 -33.60 -32.23 15.32
N HIS A 71 -34.06 -33.31 14.68
CA HIS A 71 -33.55 -33.74 13.39
C HIS A 71 -34.38 -33.08 12.30
N ARG A 72 -33.77 -32.17 11.55
CA ARG A 72 -34.43 -31.40 10.50
C ARG A 72 -34.00 -31.96 9.15
N THR A 73 -34.91 -32.55 8.40
CA THR A 73 -34.66 -33.10 7.06
C THR A 73 -35.43 -32.31 6.02
N TRP A 74 -34.84 -32.08 4.85
CA TRP A 74 -35.52 -31.33 3.79
C TRP A 74 -36.75 -32.10 3.30
N ASN A 75 -37.90 -31.43 3.29
CA ASN A 75 -39.15 -31.99 2.82
C ASN A 75 -39.21 -31.90 1.28
N GLY A 76 -39.58 -32.99 0.61
CA GLY A 76 -39.68 -33.06 -0.86
C GLY A 76 -40.88 -32.31 -1.48
N GLN A 77 -41.74 -31.67 -0.70
CA GLN A 77 -42.98 -31.01 -1.15
C GLN A 77 -42.84 -29.49 -1.41
N GLY A 78 -41.64 -28.90 -1.27
CA GLY A 78 -41.38 -27.50 -1.67
C GLY A 78 -40.11 -26.89 -1.07
N ALA A 79 -39.53 -25.90 -1.76
CA ALA A 79 -38.33 -25.20 -1.32
C ALA A 79 -38.55 -24.49 0.04
N GLY A 80 -37.62 -24.67 0.99
CA GLY A 80 -37.65 -24.03 2.30
C GLY A 80 -38.40 -24.79 3.41
N ARG A 81 -39.01 -25.95 3.14
CA ARG A 81 -39.70 -26.76 4.15
C ARG A 81 -38.81 -27.88 4.68
N VAL A 82 -38.79 -28.05 6.00
CA VAL A 82 -38.08 -29.15 6.68
C VAL A 82 -39.05 -29.98 7.53
N ASP A 83 -38.95 -31.30 7.45
CA ASP A 83 -39.57 -32.24 8.37
C ASP A 83 -38.73 -32.27 9.65
N ILE A 84 -39.38 -32.14 10.81
CA ILE A 84 -38.71 -32.01 12.11
C ILE A 84 -39.10 -33.18 13.01
N ASP A 85 -38.14 -34.07 13.26
CA ASP A 85 -38.26 -35.11 14.27
C ASP A 85 -37.64 -34.63 15.59
N ARG A 86 -38.39 -34.67 16.69
CA ARG A 86 -37.91 -34.26 18.01
C ARG A 86 -37.75 -35.46 18.93
N GLU A 87 -36.55 -35.67 19.45
CA GLU A 87 -36.29 -36.53 20.61
C GLU A 87 -35.95 -35.64 21.81
N ALA A 88 -36.68 -35.78 22.91
CA ALA A 88 -36.36 -35.11 24.16
C ALA A 88 -36.28 -36.13 25.29
N GLY A 89 -35.25 -36.04 26.13
CA GLY A 89 -35.16 -36.87 27.33
C GLY A 89 -33.95 -36.56 28.17
N ASP A 90 -34.02 -36.96 29.43
CA ASP A 90 -32.91 -36.87 30.36
C ASP A 90 -31.81 -37.85 29.94
N LYS A 91 -30.62 -37.32 29.63
CA LYS A 91 -29.46 -38.11 29.25
C LYS A 91 -28.28 -37.76 30.18
N PRO A 92 -27.41 -38.74 30.49
CA PRO A 92 -26.16 -38.45 31.15
C PRO A 92 -25.30 -37.56 30.23
N LEU A 93 -24.71 -36.53 30.80
CA LEU A 93 -23.84 -35.59 30.12
C LEU A 93 -22.54 -35.45 30.90
N GLU A 94 -21.42 -35.63 30.21
CA GLU A 94 -20.09 -35.34 30.73
C GLU A 94 -19.48 -34.20 29.91
N VAL A 95 -19.01 -33.17 30.61
CA VAL A 95 -18.35 -32.01 30.00
C VAL A 95 -17.04 -31.80 30.71
N SER A 96 -15.94 -31.92 29.96
CA SER A 96 -14.61 -31.58 30.47
C SER A 96 -13.93 -30.61 29.52
N GLY A 97 -13.11 -29.72 30.07
CA GLY A 97 -12.47 -28.70 29.28
C GLY A 97 -11.45 -27.90 30.06
N ARG A 98 -10.71 -27.08 29.32
CA ARG A 98 -9.87 -26.02 29.87
C ARG A 98 -10.59 -24.69 29.70
N PHE A 99 -10.39 -23.80 30.65
CA PHE A 99 -10.90 -22.45 30.56
C PHE A 99 -9.80 -21.44 30.87
N ALA A 100 -9.95 -20.26 30.28
CA ALA A 100 -9.20 -19.07 30.64
C ALA A 100 -10.24 -17.97 30.85
N ALA A 101 -10.58 -17.68 32.10
CA ALA A 101 -11.50 -16.62 32.48
C ALA A 101 -10.72 -15.31 32.73
N PRO A 102 -11.29 -14.12 32.48
CA PRO A 102 -10.63 -12.85 32.79
C PRO A 102 -10.34 -12.69 34.29
N ASN A 103 -9.20 -12.09 34.64
CA ASN A 103 -8.94 -11.67 36.02
C ASN A 103 -9.64 -10.33 36.30
N MET A 104 -10.77 -10.40 37.01
CA MET A 104 -11.72 -9.30 37.23
C MET A 104 -11.20 -8.19 38.18
N ARG A 105 -10.00 -8.34 38.75
CA ARG A 105 -9.49 -7.39 39.76
C ARG A 105 -8.87 -6.12 39.19
N ASN A 106 -8.31 -6.15 37.96
CA ASN A 106 -7.47 -5.06 37.44
C ASN A 106 -7.69 -4.70 35.96
N MET A 107 -8.70 -5.27 35.29
CA MET A 107 -8.88 -5.06 33.84
C MET A 107 -10.25 -4.45 33.54
N GLY A 108 -10.25 -3.25 32.96
CA GLY A 108 -11.35 -2.79 32.11
C GLY A 108 -11.56 -3.85 31.03
N TYR A 109 -12.76 -4.43 31.03
CA TYR A 109 -13.08 -5.71 30.42
C TYR A 109 -12.73 -5.82 28.92
N ALA A 110 -12.19 -6.99 28.54
CA ALA A 110 -12.39 -7.53 27.21
C ALA A 110 -12.46 -9.08 27.23
N ILE A 111 -13.49 -9.58 26.54
CA ILE A 111 -13.68 -10.88 25.88
C ILE A 111 -13.91 -12.12 26.78
N SER A 112 -15.17 -12.58 26.83
CA SER A 112 -15.51 -14.01 26.90
C SER A 112 -16.80 -14.25 26.10
N THR A 113 -16.71 -15.16 25.13
CA THR A 113 -17.83 -15.75 24.37
C THR A 113 -18.56 -16.86 25.13
N LEU A 114 -18.27 -17.05 26.42
CA LEU A 114 -18.94 -18.01 27.29
C LEU A 114 -19.40 -17.32 28.57
N GLU A 115 -20.72 -17.26 28.74
CA GLU A 115 -21.39 -16.90 29.99
C GLU A 115 -20.84 -17.75 31.13
N THR A 116 -20.24 -17.09 32.13
CA THR A 116 -20.14 -17.69 33.46
C THR A 116 -21.38 -17.26 34.21
N ALA A 117 -22.40 -18.11 34.26
CA ALA A 117 -23.54 -17.90 35.14
C ALA A 117 -23.04 -17.86 36.60
N GLN A 118 -23.08 -16.69 37.24
CA GLN A 118 -22.91 -16.59 38.68
C GLN A 118 -24.22 -17.06 39.33
N ALA A 119 -24.18 -18.22 39.98
CA ALA A 119 -25.31 -18.74 40.74
C ALA A 119 -25.60 -17.85 41.97
N PRO A 120 -26.88 -17.69 42.37
CA PRO A 120 -27.23 -16.98 43.59
C PRO A 120 -26.57 -17.66 44.79
N SER A 121 -25.84 -16.90 45.61
CA SER A 121 -25.39 -17.35 46.93
C SER A 121 -26.58 -17.34 47.89
N GLY A 122 -27.46 -18.33 47.78
CA GLY A 122 -28.61 -18.51 48.66
C GLY A 122 -29.70 -19.35 48.01
N GLY A 123 -29.91 -20.56 48.52
CA GLY A 123 -30.86 -21.53 47.98
C GLY A 123 -32.32 -21.10 48.12
N THR A 124 -32.98 -20.86 46.99
CA THR A 124 -34.37 -21.23 46.66
C THR A 124 -34.55 -20.91 45.18
N ALA A 125 -34.98 -21.88 44.37
CA ALA A 125 -35.26 -21.63 42.95
C ALA A 125 -36.48 -20.70 42.86
N LEU A 126 -36.26 -19.45 42.45
CA LEU A 126 -37.35 -18.54 42.07
C LEU A 126 -37.96 -19.07 40.78
N ALA A 127 -39.07 -19.79 40.90
CA ALA A 127 -39.86 -20.24 39.75
C ALA A 127 -40.59 -19.08 39.03
N ASP A 128 -40.40 -17.83 39.47
CA ASP A 128 -41.09 -16.66 38.92
C ASP A 128 -40.16 -15.42 38.89
N ALA A 129 -39.03 -15.55 38.19
CA ALA A 129 -38.09 -14.44 37.96
C ALA A 129 -38.33 -13.81 36.59
N LEU A 130 -38.24 -12.47 36.51
CA LEU A 130 -38.22 -11.75 35.25
C LEU A 130 -36.98 -12.16 34.45
N ARG A 131 -37.09 -12.30 33.13
CA ARG A 131 -35.97 -12.66 32.26
C ARG A 131 -35.85 -11.69 31.09
N LEU A 132 -34.62 -11.26 30.83
CA LEU A 132 -34.28 -10.56 29.58
C LEU A 132 -34.18 -11.61 28.47
N VAL A 133 -35.11 -11.59 27.52
CA VAL A 133 -35.20 -12.57 26.41
C VAL A 133 -34.26 -12.18 25.28
N SER A 134 -34.18 -10.88 24.98
CA SER A 134 -33.29 -10.37 23.95
C SER A 134 -32.98 -8.89 24.20
N HIS A 135 -31.80 -8.45 23.77
CA HIS A 135 -31.43 -7.04 23.78
C HIS A 135 -30.84 -6.63 22.43
N ARG A 136 -31.05 -5.37 22.07
CA ARG A 136 -30.27 -4.64 21.09
C ARG A 136 -29.62 -3.42 21.77
N PRO A 137 -28.40 -3.02 21.40
CA PRO A 137 -27.48 -3.74 20.52
C PRO A 137 -27.13 -5.14 21.04
N ALA A 138 -26.74 -6.03 20.13
CA ALA A 138 -26.16 -7.31 20.47
C ALA A 138 -24.88 -7.11 21.29
N ARG A 139 -24.47 -8.18 21.98
CA ARG A 139 -23.27 -8.12 22.81
C ARG A 139 -22.05 -7.87 21.92
N ASP A 140 -21.29 -6.83 22.25
CA ASP A 140 -20.10 -6.38 21.56
C ASP A 140 -20.33 -5.92 20.11
N GLU A 141 -21.59 -5.62 19.75
CA GLU A 141 -21.96 -5.08 18.44
C GLU A 141 -21.13 -3.82 18.13
N LYS A 142 -20.70 -3.71 16.87
CA LYS A 142 -19.78 -2.67 16.40
C LYS A 142 -20.48 -1.72 15.45
N ASN A 143 -19.83 -0.58 15.22
CA ASN A 143 -20.24 0.38 14.20
C ASN A 143 -21.67 0.90 14.40
N LEU A 144 -22.11 1.05 15.64
CA LEU A 144 -23.43 1.60 15.92
C LEU A 144 -23.44 3.12 15.79
N PRO A 145 -24.58 3.73 15.37
CA PRO A 145 -24.72 5.17 15.36
C PRO A 145 -24.51 5.73 16.75
N TRP A 146 -23.75 6.82 16.85
CA TRP A 146 -23.55 7.51 18.12
C TRP A 146 -24.76 8.40 18.46
N GLU A 147 -25.56 8.83 17.48
CA GLU A 147 -26.77 9.64 17.70
C GLU A 147 -27.92 8.82 18.30
N ASP A 148 -28.18 7.62 17.75
CA ASP A 148 -29.16 6.66 18.28
C ASP A 148 -28.68 5.21 18.12
N PRO A 149 -28.09 4.62 19.17
CA PRO A 149 -27.65 3.22 19.14
C PRO A 149 -28.83 2.22 19.20
N GLY A 150 -30.08 2.68 19.28
CA GLY A 150 -31.26 1.82 19.19
C GLY A 150 -31.42 0.82 20.34
N ILE A 151 -31.04 1.20 21.57
CA ILE A 151 -31.03 0.28 22.72
C ILE A 151 -32.46 -0.16 23.09
N ARG A 152 -32.73 -1.47 22.95
CA ARG A 152 -34.03 -2.10 23.23
C ARG A 152 -33.87 -3.40 24.00
N LEU A 153 -34.67 -3.56 25.05
CA LEU A 153 -34.64 -4.71 25.94
C LEU A 153 -36.01 -5.39 25.94
N ARG A 154 -36.09 -6.65 25.52
CA ARG A 154 -37.32 -7.43 25.52
C ARG A 154 -37.30 -8.46 26.62
N PHE A 155 -38.36 -8.49 27.42
CA PHE A 155 -38.51 -9.39 28.54
C PHE A 155 -39.51 -10.51 28.22
N ASP A 156 -39.54 -11.53 29.08
CA ASP A 156 -40.40 -12.71 28.91
C ASP A 156 -41.85 -12.48 29.34
N ARG A 157 -42.15 -11.29 29.87
CA ARG A 157 -43.45 -10.91 30.43
C ARG A 157 -43.62 -9.39 30.51
N PRO A 158 -44.86 -8.89 30.70
CA PRO A 158 -45.12 -7.46 30.86
C PRO A 158 -44.39 -6.84 32.06
N LEU A 159 -43.89 -5.62 31.87
CA LEU A 159 -43.16 -4.84 32.86
C LEU A 159 -44.10 -3.97 33.71
N ASP A 160 -43.74 -3.76 34.98
CA ASP A 160 -44.37 -2.77 35.87
C ASP A 160 -43.96 -1.35 35.42
N PRO A 161 -44.89 -0.50 34.92
CA PRO A 161 -44.56 0.85 34.47
C PRO A 161 -43.94 1.72 35.56
N ALA A 162 -44.23 1.48 36.84
CA ALA A 162 -43.65 2.23 37.95
C ALA A 162 -42.18 1.85 38.22
N SER A 163 -41.74 0.68 37.75
CA SER A 163 -40.33 0.27 37.81
C SER A 163 -39.49 0.89 36.70
N VAL A 164 -40.11 1.39 35.62
CA VAL A 164 -39.42 2.00 34.49
C VAL A 164 -38.94 3.41 34.84
N THR A 165 -37.73 3.48 35.42
CA THR A 165 -37.06 4.73 35.77
C THR A 165 -35.69 4.81 35.10
N PRO A 166 -35.07 5.99 34.99
CA PRO A 166 -33.71 6.10 34.45
C PRO A 166 -32.64 5.36 35.26
N ALA A 167 -32.93 4.95 36.50
CA ALA A 167 -31.98 4.26 37.36
C ALA A 167 -31.89 2.74 37.11
N VAL A 168 -32.83 2.16 36.36
CA VAL A 168 -32.85 0.71 36.10
C VAL A 168 -31.90 0.28 35.00
N VAL A 169 -31.47 1.22 34.15
CA VAL A 169 -30.47 1.00 33.10
C VAL A 169 -29.36 2.04 33.25
N HIS A 170 -28.13 1.56 33.43
CA HIS A 170 -26.94 2.40 33.39
C HIS A 170 -26.23 2.20 32.07
N LEU A 171 -25.99 3.31 31.38
CA LEU A 171 -25.08 3.40 30.24
C LEU A 171 -23.84 4.16 30.72
N GLU A 172 -22.64 3.68 30.41
CA GLU A 172 -21.40 4.28 30.88
C GLU A 172 -20.24 4.02 29.91
N THR A 173 -19.22 4.88 29.97
CA THR A 173 -17.95 4.75 29.24
C THR A 173 -16.76 5.03 30.17
N GLY A 174 -15.55 4.71 29.74
CA GLY A 174 -14.33 4.94 30.51
C GLY A 174 -13.60 6.21 30.09
N LEU A 175 -13.59 7.22 30.96
CA LEU A 175 -12.78 8.43 30.78
C LEU A 175 -11.33 8.18 31.20
N ALA A 176 -10.39 8.88 30.57
CA ALA A 176 -8.98 8.83 30.93
C ALA A 176 -8.73 9.43 32.33
N ASP A 177 -7.92 8.77 33.14
CA ASP A 177 -7.55 9.23 34.50
C ASP A 177 -6.21 10.00 34.56
N GLY A 178 -5.54 10.16 33.41
CA GLY A 178 -4.21 10.77 33.30
C GLY A 178 -3.04 9.90 33.75
N GLN A 179 -3.29 8.67 34.22
CA GLN A 179 -2.28 7.66 34.61
C GLN A 179 -2.33 6.40 33.72
N GLY A 180 -3.15 6.43 32.66
CA GLY A 180 -3.34 5.32 31.72
C GLY A 180 -4.44 4.33 32.11
N GLY A 181 -5.18 4.62 33.19
CA GLY A 181 -6.37 3.89 33.61
C GLY A 181 -7.66 4.51 33.10
N ALA A 182 -8.79 4.01 33.62
CA ALA A 182 -10.13 4.44 33.25
C ALA A 182 -10.97 4.75 34.48
N VAL A 183 -11.67 5.89 34.46
CA VAL A 183 -12.73 6.23 35.42
C VAL A 183 -14.07 6.10 34.71
N MET A 184 -14.97 5.30 35.28
CA MET A 184 -16.31 5.11 34.70
C MET A 184 -17.13 6.40 34.80
N ALA A 185 -17.62 6.85 33.66
CA ALA A 185 -18.50 8.00 33.54
C ALA A 185 -19.89 7.57 33.07
N PRO A 186 -20.96 7.94 33.80
CA PRO A 186 -22.33 7.63 33.40
C PRO A 186 -22.76 8.50 32.21
N VAL A 187 -23.53 7.91 31.31
CA VAL A 187 -24.28 8.60 30.27
C VAL A 187 -25.73 8.74 30.73
N HIS A 188 -26.28 9.95 30.61
CA HIS A 188 -27.68 10.18 30.95
C HIS A 188 -28.59 9.57 29.88
N VAL A 189 -29.50 8.69 30.31
CA VAL A 189 -30.47 8.01 29.43
C VAL A 189 -31.90 8.33 29.85
N ARG A 190 -32.83 8.19 28.90
CA ARG A 190 -34.27 8.12 29.14
C ARG A 190 -34.73 6.69 28.89
N THR A 191 -35.63 6.22 29.73
CA THR A 191 -36.23 4.89 29.62
C THR A 191 -37.72 5.04 29.39
N ARG A 192 -38.27 4.26 28.45
CA ARG A 192 -39.71 4.23 28.16
C ARG A 192 -40.15 2.85 27.72
N LEU A 193 -41.39 2.48 28.00
CA LEU A 193 -41.98 1.29 27.41
C LEU A 193 -42.24 1.54 25.92
N ALA A 194 -41.68 0.69 25.07
CA ALA A 194 -42.02 0.63 23.66
C ALA A 194 -43.31 -0.18 23.46
N ASN A 195 -43.49 -1.22 24.26
CA ASN A 195 -44.72 -1.99 24.46
C ASN A 195 -44.70 -2.61 25.86
N ALA A 196 -45.67 -3.47 26.19
CA ALA A 196 -45.80 -4.05 27.53
C ALA A 196 -44.54 -4.81 28.00
N GLU A 197 -43.79 -5.44 27.09
CA GLU A 197 -42.67 -6.35 27.38
C GLU A 197 -41.31 -5.77 26.95
N THR A 198 -41.32 -4.60 26.29
CA THR A 198 -40.13 -4.03 25.67
C THR A 198 -39.83 -2.65 26.23
N LEU A 199 -38.64 -2.50 26.79
CA LEU A 199 -38.07 -1.23 27.22
C LEU A 199 -37.19 -0.63 26.12
N ALA A 200 -37.43 0.62 25.76
CA ALA A 200 -36.53 1.41 24.93
C ALA A 200 -35.69 2.33 25.84
N VAL A 201 -34.40 2.40 25.54
CA VAL A 201 -33.42 3.24 26.25
C VAL A 201 -32.78 4.18 25.23
N THR A 202 -32.88 5.49 25.46
CA THR A 202 -32.38 6.50 24.54
C THR A 202 -31.40 7.42 25.28
N PRO A 203 -30.15 7.58 24.82
CA PRO A 203 -29.24 8.60 25.33
C PRO A 203 -29.88 10.00 25.25
N GLN A 204 -29.61 10.86 26.23
CA GLN A 204 -30.15 12.24 26.23
C GLN A 204 -29.32 13.20 25.38
N GLU A 205 -28.07 12.85 25.14
CA GLU A 205 -27.12 13.52 24.27
C GLU A 205 -26.54 12.47 23.32
N PRO A 206 -26.12 12.86 22.10
CA PRO A 206 -25.36 11.97 21.23
C PRO A 206 -24.18 11.37 22.00
N LEU A 207 -23.96 10.08 21.79
CA LEU A 207 -22.75 9.41 22.25
C LEU A 207 -21.54 9.99 21.50
N ARG A 208 -20.35 9.68 22.00
CA ARG A 208 -19.10 9.95 21.28
C ARG A 208 -18.91 8.89 20.22
N ASP A 209 -18.39 9.27 19.07
CA ASP A 209 -17.98 8.36 18.02
C ASP A 209 -16.73 7.57 18.45
N GLY A 210 -16.51 6.40 17.86
CA GLY A 210 -15.32 5.60 18.09
C GLY A 210 -15.11 5.18 19.56
N VAL A 211 -16.17 5.05 20.36
CA VAL A 211 -16.11 4.79 21.79
C VAL A 211 -16.88 3.52 22.16
N ARG A 212 -16.31 2.75 23.09
CA ARG A 212 -16.98 1.64 23.74
C ARG A 212 -17.92 2.13 24.83
N TYR A 213 -19.10 1.53 24.90
CA TYR A 213 -20.09 1.76 25.95
C TYR A 213 -20.43 0.45 26.65
N ARG A 214 -20.79 0.55 27.93
CA ARG A 214 -21.29 -0.57 28.74
C ARG A 214 -22.72 -0.28 29.18
N VAL A 215 -23.60 -1.25 28.98
CA VAL A 215 -24.97 -1.24 29.47
C VAL A 215 -25.07 -2.18 30.67
N THR A 216 -25.71 -1.71 31.74
CA THR A 216 -26.05 -2.51 32.92
C THR A 216 -27.54 -2.36 33.21
N VAL A 217 -28.28 -3.46 33.17
CA VAL A 217 -29.69 -3.53 33.59
C VAL A 217 -29.73 -4.07 35.00
N ARG A 218 -30.21 -3.27 35.95
CA ARG A 218 -30.20 -3.63 37.37
C ARG A 218 -31.24 -4.68 37.72
N ALA A 219 -30.84 -5.62 38.56
CA ALA A 219 -31.66 -6.58 39.27
C ALA A 219 -32.03 -6.11 40.69
N GLY A 220 -32.83 -6.91 41.37
CA GLY A 220 -33.22 -6.69 42.76
C GLY A 220 -34.26 -5.58 42.97
N PRO A 221 -34.46 -5.13 44.23
CA PRO A 221 -35.57 -4.25 44.61
C PRO A 221 -35.59 -2.87 43.91
N GLY A 222 -34.40 -2.36 43.54
CA GLY A 222 -34.24 -1.10 42.80
C GLY A 222 -34.10 -1.27 41.28
N GLY A 223 -34.23 -2.50 40.78
CA GLY A 223 -34.13 -2.84 39.37
C GLY A 223 -35.46 -2.80 38.63
N ILE A 224 -35.40 -3.20 37.35
CA ILE A 224 -36.60 -3.37 36.52
C ILE A 224 -37.44 -4.55 37.04
N ARG A 225 -38.78 -4.41 37.03
CA ARG A 225 -39.70 -5.43 37.54
C ARG A 225 -40.79 -5.81 36.54
N GLY A 226 -41.22 -7.07 36.62
CA GLY A 226 -42.43 -7.54 35.98
C GLY A 226 -43.67 -6.96 36.65
N ALA A 227 -44.80 -6.95 35.92
CA ALA A 227 -46.06 -6.39 36.39
C ALA A 227 -46.61 -7.09 37.65
N ALA A 228 -46.22 -8.34 37.93
CA ALA A 228 -46.58 -9.05 39.16
C ALA A 228 -45.51 -8.94 40.27
N GLY A 229 -44.50 -8.08 40.07
CA GLY A 229 -43.43 -7.81 41.05
C GLY A 229 -42.20 -8.69 40.88
N GLU A 230 -42.11 -9.49 39.82
CA GLU A 230 -40.96 -10.35 39.53
C GLU A 230 -39.72 -9.51 39.26
N GLN A 231 -38.58 -9.94 39.78
CA GLN A 231 -37.31 -9.22 39.63
C GLN A 231 -36.38 -10.01 38.73
N LEU A 232 -35.48 -9.33 38.03
CA LEU A 232 -34.32 -9.98 37.45
C LEU A 232 -33.52 -10.65 38.58
N ALA A 233 -33.05 -11.86 38.35
CA ALA A 233 -32.26 -12.60 39.34
C ALA A 233 -30.87 -11.98 39.54
N VAL A 234 -30.27 -11.47 38.46
CA VAL A 234 -28.93 -10.86 38.42
C VAL A 234 -28.89 -9.73 37.40
N ASP A 235 -28.00 -8.77 37.63
CA ASP A 235 -27.75 -7.68 36.69
C ASP A 235 -27.37 -8.24 35.32
N GLN A 236 -27.87 -7.61 34.26
CA GLN A 236 -27.49 -7.95 32.88
C GLN A 236 -26.51 -6.91 32.37
N VAL A 237 -25.33 -7.36 31.91
CA VAL A 237 -24.25 -6.47 31.50
C VAL A 237 -23.70 -6.88 30.14
N TRP A 238 -23.56 -5.93 29.22
CA TRP A 238 -22.89 -6.09 27.93
C TRP A 238 -22.30 -4.75 27.46
N GLY A 239 -21.49 -4.80 26.40
CA GLY A 239 -20.96 -3.60 25.76
C GLY A 239 -21.29 -3.54 24.28
N PHE A 240 -21.05 -2.39 23.68
CA PHE A 240 -21.11 -2.13 22.24
C PHE A 240 -20.16 -0.99 21.90
N ASP A 241 -19.78 -0.86 20.62
CA ASP A 241 -18.90 0.20 20.14
C ASP A 241 -19.67 1.11 19.17
N THR A 242 -19.57 2.42 19.37
CA THR A 242 -20.04 3.39 18.38
C THR A 242 -19.10 3.40 17.18
N MET A 243 -19.67 3.69 16.02
CA MET A 243 -18.95 3.92 14.76
C MET A 243 -17.99 5.09 14.92
N VAL A 244 -16.87 5.06 14.21
CA VAL A 244 -15.93 6.19 14.12
C VAL A 244 -16.52 7.23 13.17
N ASP A 245 -16.43 8.51 13.52
CA ASP A 245 -16.81 9.60 12.62
C ASP A 245 -15.66 9.96 11.69
N LEU A 246 -15.81 9.65 10.40
CA LEU A 246 -14.85 10.05 9.37
C LEU A 246 -15.25 11.34 8.66
N ASP A 247 -16.33 12.00 9.08
CA ASP A 247 -16.67 13.37 8.66
C ASP A 247 -16.03 14.41 9.61
N ASP A 248 -15.42 13.98 10.71
CA ASP A 248 -14.68 14.85 11.63
C ASP A 248 -13.53 15.55 10.90
N ASN A 249 -13.47 16.87 11.04
CA ASN A 249 -12.47 17.72 10.41
C ASN A 249 -11.38 18.20 11.37
N GLU A 250 -11.26 17.58 12.54
CA GLU A 250 -10.25 17.94 13.52
C GLU A 250 -8.82 17.57 13.09
N PHE A 251 -7.87 18.40 13.53
CA PHE A 251 -6.45 18.25 13.20
C PHE A 251 -5.85 16.93 13.71
N MET A 252 -5.16 16.20 12.83
CA MET A 252 -4.51 14.92 13.09
C MET A 252 -3.22 14.78 12.28
N LYS A 253 -2.09 14.73 12.98
CA LYS A 253 -0.77 14.51 12.35
C LYS A 253 -0.17 13.13 12.64
N ALA A 254 -0.58 12.51 13.74
CA ALA A 254 0.05 11.28 14.22
C ALA A 254 -0.23 10.12 13.26
N GLY A 255 0.84 9.49 12.76
CA GLY A 255 0.73 8.32 11.88
C GLY A 255 0.45 8.63 10.40
N LEU A 256 0.34 9.90 10.02
CA LEU A 256 0.13 10.34 8.63
C LEU A 256 1.42 10.82 7.97
N THR A 257 1.51 10.61 6.66
CA THR A 257 2.53 11.20 5.77
C THR A 257 2.27 12.69 5.56
N ARG A 258 3.27 13.41 5.06
CA ARG A 258 3.18 14.88 4.89
C ARG A 258 2.35 15.33 3.70
N HIS A 259 2.12 14.45 2.71
CA HIS A 259 1.32 14.80 1.53
C HIS A 259 -0.18 14.79 1.78
N LEU A 260 -0.63 14.12 2.85
CA LEU A 260 -2.05 14.02 3.22
C LEU A 260 -2.52 15.25 4.00
N ASP A 261 -3.77 15.66 3.79
CA ASP A 261 -4.42 16.65 4.66
C ASP A 261 -4.63 16.06 6.06
N TRP A 262 -4.33 16.88 7.06
CA TRP A 262 -4.46 16.53 8.47
C TRP A 262 -5.85 16.78 9.05
N HIS A 263 -6.83 17.24 8.26
CA HIS A 263 -8.20 17.50 8.73
C HIS A 263 -9.22 16.54 8.14
N GLU A 264 -9.06 16.06 6.91
CA GLU A 264 -10.09 15.20 6.30
C GLU A 264 -10.10 13.79 6.91
N GLY A 265 -11.27 13.16 7.08
CA GLY A 265 -11.38 11.79 7.60
C GLY A 265 -11.35 10.69 6.52
N VAL A 266 -11.66 11.02 5.27
CA VAL A 266 -11.47 10.15 4.10
C VAL A 266 -10.76 10.94 3.02
N GLU A 267 -9.55 10.52 2.67
CA GLU A 267 -8.76 11.09 1.57
C GLU A 267 -8.35 9.98 0.61
N SER A 268 -8.10 10.32 -0.66
CA SER A 268 -7.55 9.38 -1.64
C SER A 268 -6.45 10.01 -2.48
N ASP A 269 -5.51 9.16 -2.90
CA ASP A 269 -4.56 9.46 -3.97
C ASP A 269 -4.82 8.50 -5.13
N THR A 270 -5.04 9.04 -6.32
CA THR A 270 -5.03 8.30 -7.57
C THR A 270 -3.63 8.35 -8.18
N ILE A 271 -2.99 7.19 -8.33
CA ILE A 271 -1.56 7.09 -8.66
C ILE A 271 -1.37 6.17 -9.86
N GLN A 272 -0.69 6.62 -10.91
CA GLN A 272 -0.18 5.75 -11.98
C GLN A 272 1.31 5.42 -11.78
N VAL A 273 2.10 6.40 -11.36
CA VAL A 273 3.52 6.22 -11.04
C VAL A 273 3.91 7.09 -9.85
N ALA A 274 3.85 8.41 -10.02
CA ALA A 274 4.17 9.39 -8.99
C ALA A 274 2.89 9.95 -8.36
N THR A 275 2.87 10.13 -7.04
CA THR A 275 1.74 10.75 -6.33
C THR A 275 1.55 12.20 -6.80
N ASN A 276 0.29 12.65 -6.94
CA ASN A 276 -0.10 13.99 -7.40
C ASN A 276 0.40 14.37 -8.80
N ALA A 277 0.70 13.38 -9.65
CA ALA A 277 0.98 13.63 -11.05
C ALA A 277 -0.32 13.51 -11.87
N PRO A 278 -0.48 14.31 -12.95
CA PRO A 278 -1.60 14.16 -13.86
C PRO A 278 -1.69 12.74 -14.44
N LEU A 279 -2.91 12.26 -14.63
CA LEU A 279 -3.19 10.98 -15.27
C LEU A 279 -2.95 11.08 -16.77
N VAL A 280 -2.30 10.06 -17.34
CA VAL A 280 -2.23 9.83 -18.79
C VAL A 280 -3.14 8.67 -19.17
N ARG A 281 -3.63 8.67 -20.40
CA ARG A 281 -4.52 7.61 -20.89
C ARG A 281 -3.83 6.24 -20.93
N ASP A 282 -4.63 5.18 -20.96
CA ASP A 282 -4.20 3.80 -21.23
C ASP A 282 -3.14 3.27 -20.25
N LYS A 283 -3.00 3.92 -19.09
CA LYS A 283 -2.00 3.58 -18.07
C LYS A 283 -2.68 3.13 -16.78
N PRO A 284 -2.34 1.95 -16.24
CA PRO A 284 -2.94 1.47 -15.00
C PRO A 284 -2.78 2.44 -13.84
N ALA A 285 -3.87 2.67 -13.12
CA ALA A 285 -3.96 3.51 -11.94
C ALA A 285 -4.36 2.70 -10.71
N ALA A 286 -3.76 3.05 -9.58
CA ALA A 286 -4.13 2.56 -8.27
C ALA A 286 -4.83 3.69 -7.50
N ILE A 287 -5.94 3.38 -6.86
CA ILE A 287 -6.69 4.31 -6.01
C ILE A 287 -6.37 3.96 -4.56
N ARG A 288 -5.61 4.80 -3.88
CA ARG A 288 -5.17 4.58 -2.50
C ARG A 288 -6.01 5.43 -1.55
N ILE A 289 -6.80 4.78 -0.70
CA ILE A 289 -7.77 5.43 0.20
C ILE A 289 -7.25 5.38 1.63
N TYR A 290 -7.29 6.53 2.31
CA TYR A 290 -6.79 6.73 3.67
C TYR A 290 -7.95 7.05 4.63
N PRO A 291 -8.40 6.09 5.43
CA PRO A 291 -9.28 6.36 6.56
C PRO A 291 -8.49 7.01 7.70
N LYS A 292 -8.95 8.17 8.17
CA LYS A 292 -8.27 8.98 9.17
C LYS A 292 -9.22 9.29 10.32
N TRP A 293 -8.84 8.91 11.54
CA TRP A 293 -9.48 9.37 12.78
C TRP A 293 -8.45 9.41 13.90
N ARG A 294 -8.68 10.29 14.90
CA ARG A 294 -7.71 10.51 15.98
C ARG A 294 -8.09 9.77 17.25
N ALA A 295 -7.13 9.67 18.16
CA ALA A 295 -7.45 9.28 19.53
C ALA A 295 -8.20 10.41 20.25
N ASP A 296 -9.24 10.09 21.02
CA ASP A 296 -9.87 11.04 21.93
C ASP A 296 -9.07 11.05 23.26
N PRO A 297 -8.37 12.15 23.62
CA PRO A 297 -7.59 12.21 24.85
C PRO A 297 -8.46 12.15 26.12
N GLN A 298 -9.76 12.38 26.03
CA GLN A 298 -10.69 12.29 27.16
C GLN A 298 -11.14 10.86 27.45
N ILE A 299 -11.00 9.94 26.49
CA ILE A 299 -11.42 8.55 26.63
C ILE A 299 -10.21 7.68 26.96
N ALA A 300 -10.36 6.76 27.91
CA ALA A 300 -9.28 5.86 28.28
C ALA A 300 -8.88 4.96 27.09
N PRO A 301 -7.59 4.65 26.87
CA PRO A 301 -7.14 3.92 25.67
C PRO A 301 -7.85 2.58 25.41
N GLY A 302 -8.22 1.84 26.46
CA GLY A 302 -8.95 0.57 26.34
C GLY A 302 -10.43 0.69 25.98
N TRP A 303 -10.96 1.91 25.94
CA TRP A 303 -12.35 2.24 25.63
C TRP A 303 -12.51 2.92 24.26
N GLN A 304 -11.41 3.13 23.53
CA GLN A 304 -11.44 3.71 22.19
C GLN A 304 -11.43 2.61 21.12
N VAL A 305 -12.16 2.86 20.02
CA VAL A 305 -12.09 2.05 18.81
C VAL A 305 -10.78 2.34 18.09
N THR A 306 -9.95 1.31 17.97
CA THR A 306 -8.65 1.39 17.29
C THR A 306 -8.68 0.73 15.91
N ALA A 307 -9.74 0.00 15.60
CA ALA A 307 -10.00 -0.62 14.31
C ALA A 307 -11.48 -0.99 14.15
N PHE A 308 -11.99 -0.99 12.92
CA PHE A 308 -13.33 -1.46 12.58
C PHE A 308 -13.35 -2.07 11.16
N GLU A 309 -14.35 -2.92 10.88
CA GLU A 309 -14.54 -3.53 9.57
C GLU A 309 -15.39 -2.61 8.67
N ALA A 310 -15.02 -2.47 7.41
CA ALA A 310 -15.74 -1.65 6.42
C ALA A 310 -15.69 -2.22 5.00
N HIS A 311 -16.67 -1.86 4.17
CA HIS A 311 -16.57 -1.96 2.72
C HIS A 311 -15.96 -0.66 2.16
N VAL A 312 -15.03 -0.78 1.21
CA VAL A 312 -14.30 0.34 0.63
C VAL A 312 -14.41 0.27 -0.89
N ARG A 313 -14.76 1.40 -1.51
CA ARG A 313 -15.01 1.50 -2.95
C ARG A 313 -14.71 2.90 -3.49
N ALA A 314 -14.62 3.01 -4.81
CA ALA A 314 -14.40 4.25 -5.52
C ALA A 314 -15.31 4.36 -6.74
N ARG A 315 -15.83 5.57 -7.00
CA ARG A 315 -16.74 5.89 -8.11
C ARG A 315 -16.50 7.31 -8.64
N PRO A 316 -17.03 7.66 -9.82
CA PRO A 316 -17.08 9.06 -10.28
C PRO A 316 -17.83 9.94 -9.26
N ALA A 317 -17.27 11.10 -8.91
CA ALA A 317 -17.76 11.88 -7.76
C ALA A 317 -19.16 12.49 -7.93
N PHE A 318 -19.53 12.86 -9.16
CA PHE A 318 -20.75 13.61 -9.44
C PHE A 318 -21.94 12.73 -9.86
N ASP A 319 -21.77 11.40 -9.88
CA ASP A 319 -22.83 10.44 -10.17
C ASP A 319 -22.86 9.33 -9.11
N PRO A 320 -23.75 9.41 -8.11
CA PRO A 320 -23.86 8.39 -7.07
C PRO A 320 -24.43 7.06 -7.59
N GLN A 321 -24.95 6.98 -8.82
CA GLN A 321 -25.42 5.74 -9.44
C GLN A 321 -24.42 5.17 -10.46
N ALA A 322 -23.31 5.87 -10.71
CA ALA A 322 -22.27 5.38 -11.60
C ALA A 322 -21.70 4.04 -11.13
N PRO A 323 -21.27 3.18 -12.07
CA PRO A 323 -20.56 1.96 -11.73
C PRO A 323 -19.28 2.28 -10.94
N LEU A 324 -18.85 1.31 -10.11
CA LEU A 324 -17.56 1.43 -9.43
C LEU A 324 -16.43 1.39 -10.45
N LEU A 325 -15.40 2.20 -10.25
CA LEU A 325 -14.22 2.23 -11.11
C LEU A 325 -13.45 0.91 -11.05
N VAL A 326 -13.54 0.23 -9.91
CA VAL A 326 -12.84 -1.02 -9.57
C VAL A 326 -13.71 -1.87 -8.64
N PRO A 327 -13.44 -3.19 -8.53
CA PRO A 327 -14.15 -4.04 -7.58
C PRO A 327 -14.06 -3.52 -6.14
N GLU A 328 -15.19 -3.50 -5.44
CA GLU A 328 -15.28 -3.16 -4.01
C GLU A 328 -14.43 -4.12 -3.17
N ARG A 329 -13.70 -3.56 -2.20
CA ARG A 329 -13.04 -4.34 -1.14
C ARG A 329 -14.01 -4.45 0.04
N ARG A 330 -14.43 -5.68 0.37
CA ARG A 330 -15.39 -5.93 1.45
C ARG A 330 -14.70 -6.39 2.73
N GLU A 331 -15.31 -6.05 3.88
CA GLU A 331 -14.86 -6.51 5.20
C GLU A 331 -13.37 -6.26 5.42
N VAL A 332 -12.95 -5.03 5.07
CA VAL A 332 -11.59 -4.56 5.28
C VAL A 332 -11.49 -4.02 6.69
N ARG A 333 -10.52 -4.55 7.44
CA ARG A 333 -10.20 -4.05 8.76
C ARG A 333 -9.40 -2.75 8.67
N LEU A 334 -10.08 -1.62 8.86
CA LEU A 334 -9.47 -0.30 8.94
C LEU A 334 -8.90 -0.10 10.34
N ARG A 335 -7.69 0.46 10.46
CA ARG A 335 -7.02 0.73 11.75
C ARG A 335 -6.66 2.21 11.83
N ARG A 336 -6.62 2.72 13.06
CA ARG A 336 -6.31 4.12 13.32
C ARG A 336 -4.88 4.47 12.84
N PRO A 337 -4.63 5.62 12.22
CA PRO A 337 -3.34 5.94 11.62
C PRO A 337 -2.12 5.85 12.54
N ASP A 338 -2.26 6.18 13.83
CA ASP A 338 -1.21 6.10 14.85
C ASP A 338 -0.83 4.67 15.25
N MET A 339 -1.61 3.67 14.85
CA MET A 339 -1.43 2.27 15.22
C MET A 339 -0.51 1.50 14.28
N PHE A 340 -0.04 2.10 13.19
CA PHE A 340 0.84 1.42 12.23
C PHE A 340 2.31 1.57 12.60
N THR A 341 3.06 0.47 12.44
CA THR A 341 4.52 0.48 12.52
C THR A 341 5.13 1.01 11.22
N GLU A 342 6.40 1.41 11.27
CA GLU A 342 7.14 1.78 10.05
C GLU A 342 7.18 0.64 9.02
N ALA A 343 7.23 -0.62 9.48
CA ALA A 343 7.28 -1.77 8.59
C ALA A 343 5.95 -2.02 7.85
N GLU A 344 4.82 -1.74 8.51
CA GLU A 344 3.47 -1.82 7.94
C GLU A 344 3.22 -0.64 6.98
N ARG A 345 3.57 0.59 7.37
CA ARG A 345 3.49 1.78 6.49
C ARG A 345 4.30 1.61 5.21
N ARG A 346 5.53 1.11 5.32
CA ARG A 346 6.39 0.78 4.15
C ARG A 346 5.72 -0.16 3.15
N LYS A 347 4.83 -1.04 3.61
CA LYS A 347 4.09 -1.98 2.76
C LYS A 347 2.75 -1.42 2.26
N GLY A 348 2.39 -0.19 2.64
CA GLY A 348 1.10 0.42 2.29
C GLY A 348 -0.07 -0.04 3.15
N GLU A 349 0.17 -0.73 4.27
CA GLU A 349 -0.90 -1.29 5.11
C GLU A 349 -1.71 -0.20 5.86
N SER A 350 -1.23 1.03 5.90
CA SER A 350 -1.92 2.21 6.47
C SER A 350 -3.02 2.79 5.59
N SER A 351 -3.35 2.11 4.49
CA SER A 351 -4.31 2.56 3.49
C SER A 351 -4.96 1.35 2.82
N VAL A 352 -6.08 1.57 2.13
CA VAL A 352 -6.70 0.56 1.26
C VAL A 352 -6.37 0.92 -0.18
N THR A 353 -5.67 0.04 -0.89
CA THR A 353 -5.37 0.25 -2.31
C THR A 353 -6.31 -0.59 -3.19
N LEU A 354 -6.99 0.08 -4.10
CA LEU A 354 -7.81 -0.53 -5.14
C LEU A 354 -7.04 -0.52 -6.46
N PHE A 355 -7.04 -1.67 -7.14
CA PHE A 355 -6.30 -1.94 -8.37
C PHE A 355 -7.27 -2.35 -9.48
N GLY A 356 -6.79 -2.35 -10.73
CA GLY A 356 -7.55 -2.78 -11.90
C GLY A 356 -8.30 -1.66 -12.63
N TRP A 357 -7.98 -0.39 -12.38
CA TRP A 357 -8.47 0.73 -13.20
C TRP A 357 -7.42 1.13 -14.23
N VAL A 358 -7.83 1.22 -15.49
CA VAL A 358 -7.04 1.80 -16.58
C VAL A 358 -7.88 2.94 -17.16
N PRO A 359 -7.67 4.19 -16.72
CA PRO A 359 -8.48 5.31 -17.15
C PRO A 359 -8.33 5.68 -18.62
N ASP A 360 -9.45 6.04 -19.25
CA ASP A 360 -9.47 6.81 -20.50
C ASP A 360 -9.21 8.31 -20.21
N PHE A 361 -8.68 9.07 -21.20
CA PHE A 361 -8.42 10.50 -21.03
C PHE A 361 -9.69 11.28 -20.68
N GLU A 362 -9.65 12.05 -19.58
CA GLU A 362 -10.77 12.84 -19.07
C GLU A 362 -12.06 12.03 -18.84
N GLU A 363 -11.94 10.72 -18.57
CA GLU A 363 -13.09 9.84 -18.27
C GLU A 363 -13.93 10.39 -17.11
N ILE A 364 -13.26 10.91 -16.08
CA ILE A 364 -13.87 11.52 -14.90
C ILE A 364 -13.10 12.76 -14.44
N ALA A 365 -13.83 13.78 -13.98
CA ALA A 365 -13.22 15.00 -13.45
C ALA A 365 -12.82 14.90 -11.97
N ALA A 366 -13.46 14.01 -11.22
CA ALA A 366 -13.19 13.80 -9.81
C ALA A 366 -13.61 12.39 -9.38
N LEU A 367 -12.86 11.84 -8.43
CA LEU A 367 -13.10 10.54 -7.81
C LEU A 367 -13.73 10.73 -6.44
N ARG A 368 -14.68 9.86 -6.09
CA ARG A 368 -15.24 9.75 -4.74
C ARG A 368 -14.83 8.42 -4.13
N ALA A 369 -14.04 8.49 -3.07
CA ALA A 369 -13.71 7.36 -2.22
C ALA A 369 -14.80 7.19 -1.16
N GLU A 370 -15.27 5.97 -0.94
CA GLU A 370 -16.35 5.68 0.01
C GLU A 370 -15.95 4.57 0.99
N ILE A 371 -16.29 4.78 2.26
CA ILE A 371 -16.10 3.84 3.35
C ILE A 371 -17.46 3.61 4.02
N GLU A 372 -17.90 2.36 4.00
CA GLU A 372 -19.17 1.91 4.61
C GLU A 372 -18.83 0.93 5.74
N PRO A 373 -18.92 1.35 7.02
CA PRO A 373 -18.67 0.44 8.13
C PRO A 373 -19.63 -0.74 8.13
N VAL A 374 -19.10 -1.95 8.29
CA VAL A 374 -19.89 -3.18 8.30
C VAL A 374 -20.77 -3.19 9.54
N ARG A 375 -22.06 -3.46 9.35
CA ARG A 375 -23.05 -3.57 10.42
C ARG A 375 -23.89 -4.81 10.24
N GLU A 376 -24.25 -5.44 11.35
CA GLU A 376 -25.08 -6.65 11.33
C GLU A 376 -26.54 -6.34 10.97
N CYS A 377 -27.03 -5.13 11.28
CA CYS A 377 -28.44 -4.76 11.13
C CYS A 377 -28.61 -3.28 10.81
N GLU A 378 -28.91 -2.93 9.54
CA GLU A 378 -29.41 -1.58 9.19
C GLU A 378 -30.24 -1.56 7.90
N GLU A 379 -31.28 -0.72 7.87
CA GLU A 379 -32.11 -0.44 6.67
C GLU A 379 -31.47 0.58 5.72
N ALA A 380 -30.52 1.41 6.20
CA ALA A 380 -29.77 2.39 5.42
C ALA A 380 -28.34 2.57 5.99
N PRO A 381 -27.28 2.03 5.33
CA PRO A 381 -25.92 2.10 5.85
C PRO A 381 -25.37 3.54 5.87
N ARG A 382 -24.60 3.90 6.90
CA ARG A 382 -23.81 5.14 6.91
C ARG A 382 -22.59 4.99 6.01
N VAL A 383 -22.42 5.90 5.06
CA VAL A 383 -21.29 5.93 4.12
C VAL A 383 -20.54 7.24 4.29
N PHE A 384 -19.27 7.14 4.66
CA PHE A 384 -18.34 8.27 4.67
C PHE A 384 -17.68 8.40 3.31
N SER A 385 -17.35 9.62 2.89
CA SER A 385 -16.71 9.81 1.59
C SER A 385 -15.79 11.01 1.52
N GLY A 386 -14.70 10.87 0.76
CA GLY A 386 -13.82 11.95 0.33
C GLY A 386 -13.90 12.14 -1.18
N VAL A 387 -13.65 13.37 -1.65
CA VAL A 387 -13.64 13.70 -3.08
C VAL A 387 -12.26 14.20 -3.48
N GLU A 388 -11.67 13.56 -4.48
CA GLU A 388 -10.37 13.90 -5.06
C GLU A 388 -10.58 14.47 -6.47
N PRO A 389 -10.22 15.74 -6.74
CA PRO A 389 -10.19 16.25 -8.11
C PRO A 389 -9.05 15.59 -8.89
N LEU A 390 -9.32 15.21 -10.15
CA LEU A 390 -8.33 14.55 -11.00
C LEU A 390 -7.80 15.49 -12.06
N GLU A 391 -6.46 15.54 -12.18
CA GLU A 391 -5.76 16.23 -13.25
C GLU A 391 -5.37 15.26 -14.37
N TRP A 392 -5.47 15.72 -15.61
CA TRP A 392 -5.20 14.92 -16.80
C TRP A 392 -4.14 15.59 -17.68
N ASP A 393 -3.20 14.81 -18.19
CA ASP A 393 -2.27 15.26 -19.23
C ASP A 393 -2.68 14.64 -20.58
N PRO A 394 -2.78 15.44 -21.65
CA PRO A 394 -3.15 14.93 -22.98
C PRO A 394 -2.05 14.12 -23.66
N LEU A 395 -0.96 13.78 -22.95
CA LEU A 395 0.10 12.93 -23.47
C LEU A 395 -0.47 11.60 -23.92
N ASP A 396 -0.31 11.36 -25.22
CA ASP A 396 -0.62 10.11 -25.89
C ASP A 396 0.68 9.58 -26.51
N ARG A 397 1.33 8.64 -25.83
CA ARG A 397 2.64 8.15 -26.23
C ARG A 397 2.88 6.71 -25.81
N ASP A 398 3.18 5.89 -26.80
CA ASP A 398 3.87 4.62 -26.64
C ASP A 398 5.34 4.76 -27.02
N LEU A 399 6.18 3.86 -26.51
CA LEU A 399 7.61 3.81 -26.85
C LEU A 399 7.94 2.56 -27.64
N SER A 400 8.56 2.76 -28.81
CA SER A 400 9.09 1.69 -29.64
C SER A 400 10.61 1.79 -29.64
N LEU A 401 11.32 0.79 -29.13
CA LEU A 401 12.77 0.72 -29.14
C LEU A 401 13.22 -0.51 -29.93
N GLY A 402 14.30 -0.37 -30.68
CA GLY A 402 14.98 -1.51 -31.28
C GLY A 402 16.12 -1.98 -30.39
N TYR A 403 16.55 -3.24 -30.53
CA TYR A 403 17.86 -3.66 -30.04
C TYR A 403 18.61 -4.50 -31.06
N VAL A 404 19.92 -4.31 -31.11
CA VAL A 404 20.84 -5.07 -31.97
C VAL A 404 22.07 -5.48 -31.18
N PHE A 405 22.85 -6.40 -31.73
CA PHE A 405 24.15 -6.77 -31.18
C PHE A 405 25.25 -6.31 -32.13
N ALA A 406 26.28 -5.67 -31.57
CA ALA A 406 27.47 -5.35 -32.33
C ALA A 406 28.33 -6.61 -32.50
N GLU A 407 28.37 -7.17 -33.71
CA GLU A 407 29.21 -8.32 -34.07
C GLU A 407 30.68 -7.89 -34.23
N VAL A 408 31.31 -7.49 -33.12
CA VAL A 408 32.70 -7.06 -33.04
C VAL A 408 33.46 -7.86 -31.98
N GLY A 409 34.79 -7.93 -32.14
CA GLY A 409 35.67 -8.53 -31.14
C GLY A 409 35.31 -9.99 -30.85
N PRO A 410 35.07 -10.38 -29.58
CA PRO A 410 34.63 -11.74 -29.23
C PRO A 410 33.32 -12.18 -29.89
N TRP A 411 32.55 -11.25 -30.47
CA TRP A 411 31.30 -11.52 -31.18
C TRP A 411 31.41 -11.36 -32.71
N ALA A 412 32.62 -11.18 -33.26
CA ALA A 412 32.83 -10.98 -34.70
C ALA A 412 32.37 -12.18 -35.56
N ASP A 413 32.56 -13.40 -35.07
CA ASP A 413 32.07 -14.64 -35.72
C ASP A 413 30.61 -14.98 -35.33
N GLY A 414 29.91 -14.02 -34.73
CA GLY A 414 28.55 -14.14 -34.24
C GLY A 414 28.45 -14.13 -32.71
N VAL A 415 27.35 -13.58 -32.22
CA VAL A 415 27.07 -13.44 -30.79
C VAL A 415 26.79 -14.80 -30.14
N PRO A 416 27.43 -15.17 -29.01
CA PRO A 416 27.13 -16.43 -28.33
C PRO A 416 25.64 -16.56 -27.95
N PRO A 417 25.01 -17.75 -28.05
CA PRO A 417 23.58 -17.93 -27.77
C PRO A 417 23.13 -17.43 -26.39
N GLY A 418 23.93 -17.69 -25.35
CA GLY A 418 23.63 -17.20 -23.99
C GLY A 418 23.65 -15.67 -23.89
N ARG A 419 24.44 -14.98 -24.71
CA ARG A 419 24.47 -13.50 -24.78
C ARG A 419 23.27 -12.94 -25.51
N ARG A 420 22.83 -13.61 -26.58
CA ARG A 420 21.55 -13.27 -27.24
C ARG A 420 20.38 -13.41 -26.30
N GLN A 421 20.34 -14.49 -25.52
CA GLN A 421 19.31 -14.71 -24.52
C GLN A 421 19.33 -13.64 -23.41
N GLU A 422 20.51 -13.30 -22.87
CA GLU A 422 20.64 -12.25 -21.86
C GLU A 422 20.19 -10.88 -22.38
N GLY A 423 20.55 -10.53 -23.63
CA GLY A 423 20.10 -9.29 -24.25
C GLY A 423 18.58 -9.23 -24.45
N ALA A 424 17.97 -10.32 -24.92
CA ALA A 424 16.51 -10.42 -25.04
C ALA A 424 15.80 -10.32 -23.68
N GLN A 425 16.33 -10.96 -22.64
CA GLN A 425 15.82 -10.82 -21.27
C GLN A 425 15.99 -9.41 -20.72
N ALA A 426 17.09 -8.73 -21.09
CA ALA A 426 17.34 -7.35 -20.68
C ALA A 426 16.33 -6.39 -21.34
N ALA A 427 16.06 -6.58 -22.63
CA ALA A 427 15.03 -5.86 -23.38
C ALA A 427 13.64 -6.06 -22.75
N GLN A 428 13.19 -7.31 -22.62
CA GLN A 428 11.87 -7.62 -22.04
C GLN A 428 11.73 -7.06 -20.62
N SER A 429 12.77 -7.19 -19.80
CA SER A 429 12.71 -6.67 -18.44
C SER A 429 12.73 -5.13 -18.40
N ALA A 430 13.27 -4.46 -19.42
CA ALA A 430 13.26 -3.01 -19.54
C ALA A 430 11.91 -2.47 -20.04
N GLU A 431 11.20 -3.19 -20.92
CA GLU A 431 9.81 -2.87 -21.32
C GLU A 431 8.94 -2.64 -20.08
N SER A 432 8.79 -3.67 -19.24
CA SER A 432 7.97 -3.58 -18.04
C SER A 432 8.47 -2.50 -17.07
N PHE A 433 9.78 -2.26 -16.99
CA PHE A 433 10.33 -1.26 -16.08
C PHE A 433 10.13 0.18 -16.59
N ILE A 434 10.08 0.38 -17.91
CA ILE A 434 9.71 1.66 -18.54
C ILE A 434 8.22 1.92 -18.30
N GLU A 435 7.35 0.96 -18.60
CA GLU A 435 5.90 1.07 -18.36
C GLU A 435 5.59 1.41 -16.90
N GLN A 436 6.37 0.86 -15.97
CA GLN A 436 6.20 1.14 -14.54
C GLN A 436 6.64 2.52 -14.08
N LEU A 437 7.48 3.22 -14.84
CA LEU A 437 8.15 4.44 -14.37
C LEU A 437 7.88 5.67 -15.25
N PHE A 438 7.55 5.49 -16.52
CA PHE A 438 7.39 6.57 -17.48
C PHE A 438 5.91 6.83 -17.75
N PRO A 439 5.52 8.06 -18.12
CA PRO A 439 4.14 8.40 -18.46
C PRO A 439 3.79 7.91 -19.87
N VAL A 440 3.90 6.61 -20.10
CA VAL A 440 3.59 5.94 -21.38
C VAL A 440 2.59 4.81 -21.13
N GLY A 441 1.75 4.54 -22.13
CA GLY A 441 0.79 3.42 -22.10
C GLY A 441 1.51 2.09 -22.26
N GLU A 442 2.27 1.94 -23.34
CA GLU A 442 3.04 0.74 -23.67
C GLU A 442 4.51 1.04 -23.98
N ALA A 443 5.41 0.08 -23.70
CA ALA A 443 6.77 0.10 -24.21
C ALA A 443 7.13 -1.24 -24.89
N ARG A 444 7.64 -1.18 -26.11
CA ARG A 444 8.08 -2.35 -26.88
C ARG A 444 9.56 -2.24 -27.22
N ILE A 445 10.29 -3.32 -27.01
CA ILE A 445 11.73 -3.42 -27.31
C ILE A 445 11.98 -4.65 -28.17
N GLU A 446 12.07 -4.44 -29.49
CA GLU A 446 12.13 -5.52 -30.48
C GLU A 446 13.53 -5.71 -31.07
N SER A 447 13.83 -6.93 -31.51
CA SER A 447 15.12 -7.21 -32.16
C SER A 447 15.15 -6.57 -33.54
N GLY A 448 16.10 -5.66 -33.75
CA GLY A 448 16.43 -5.12 -35.07
C GLY A 448 17.23 -6.10 -35.92
N PRO A 449 17.48 -5.76 -37.20
CA PRO A 449 18.30 -6.58 -38.09
C PRO A 449 19.76 -6.64 -37.62
N PRO A 450 20.48 -7.74 -37.92
CA PRO A 450 21.87 -7.89 -37.52
C PRO A 450 22.77 -6.85 -38.20
N VAL A 451 23.65 -6.25 -37.42
CA VAL A 451 24.63 -5.26 -37.90
C VAL A 451 25.98 -5.93 -38.06
N ARG A 452 26.48 -5.96 -39.30
CA ARG A 452 27.77 -6.55 -39.62
C ARG A 452 28.87 -5.50 -39.69
N PHE A 453 30.04 -5.88 -39.20
CA PHE A 453 31.26 -5.10 -39.31
C PHE A 453 32.18 -5.76 -40.34
N SER A 454 32.82 -4.96 -41.19
CA SER A 454 33.82 -5.52 -42.11
C SER A 454 35.00 -6.09 -41.31
N PRO A 455 35.65 -7.18 -41.78
CA PRO A 455 36.83 -7.74 -41.12
C PRO A 455 37.90 -6.69 -40.79
N ASP A 456 38.19 -5.80 -41.74
CA ASP A 456 39.18 -4.73 -41.59
C ASP A 456 38.83 -3.79 -40.43
N PHE A 457 37.60 -3.27 -40.40
CA PHE A 457 37.10 -2.45 -39.28
C PHE A 457 37.19 -3.16 -37.93
N ALA A 458 36.81 -4.45 -37.87
CA ALA A 458 36.87 -5.23 -36.64
C ALA A 458 38.32 -5.44 -36.15
N GLU A 459 39.27 -5.61 -37.08
CA GLU A 459 40.70 -5.74 -36.79
C GLU A 459 41.32 -4.43 -36.31
N ASP A 460 41.00 -3.31 -36.96
CA ASP A 460 41.42 -1.95 -36.56
C ASP A 460 40.94 -1.63 -35.14
N LEU A 461 39.67 -1.93 -34.85
CA LEU A 461 39.07 -1.75 -33.53
C LEU A 461 39.75 -2.64 -32.48
N ALA A 462 40.04 -3.90 -32.82
CA ALA A 462 40.79 -4.80 -31.94
C ALA A 462 42.22 -4.31 -31.67
N ALA A 463 42.88 -3.71 -32.66
CA ALA A 463 44.22 -3.13 -32.51
C ALA A 463 44.19 -1.94 -31.55
N ALA A 464 43.24 -1.01 -31.73
CA ALA A 464 43.07 0.14 -30.85
C ALA A 464 42.80 -0.27 -29.39
N ILE A 465 41.98 -1.30 -29.15
CA ILE A 465 41.71 -1.81 -27.80
C ILE A 465 42.95 -2.46 -27.18
N ARG A 466 43.74 -3.21 -27.95
CA ARG A 466 45.00 -3.79 -27.45
C ARG A 466 45.99 -2.72 -27.03
N GLU A 467 46.07 -1.62 -27.78
CA GLU A 467 46.91 -0.48 -27.41
C GLU A 467 46.48 0.16 -26.09
N ILE A 468 45.16 0.34 -25.89
CA ILE A 468 44.59 0.86 -24.64
C ILE A 468 44.88 -0.09 -23.48
N ALA A 469 44.61 -1.38 -23.64
CA ALA A 469 44.84 -2.38 -22.61
C ALA A 469 46.32 -2.49 -22.22
N LEU A 470 47.22 -2.37 -23.20
CA LEU A 470 48.65 -2.31 -22.96
C LEU A 470 49.02 -1.05 -22.16
N ALA A 471 48.53 0.13 -22.58
CA ALA A 471 48.77 1.38 -21.87
C ALA A 471 48.27 1.34 -20.41
N GLU A 472 47.09 0.77 -20.17
CA GLU A 472 46.54 0.59 -18.82
C GLU A 472 47.32 -0.43 -17.99
N SER A 473 47.77 -1.54 -18.58
CA SER A 473 48.59 -2.52 -17.88
C SER A 473 49.92 -1.92 -17.42
N VAL A 474 50.55 -1.08 -18.26
CA VAL A 474 51.77 -0.35 -17.95
C VAL A 474 51.53 0.71 -16.87
N ALA A 475 50.40 1.41 -16.92
CA ALA A 475 50.02 2.36 -15.88
C ALA A 475 49.78 1.68 -14.52
N SER A 476 49.14 0.50 -14.51
CA SER A 476 48.86 -0.26 -13.28
C SER A 476 50.11 -0.82 -12.58
N THR A 477 51.22 -0.95 -13.30
CA THR A 477 52.53 -1.36 -12.74
C THR A 477 53.33 -0.21 -12.10
N ILE A 478 52.84 1.02 -12.17
CA ILE A 478 53.55 2.22 -11.65
C ILE A 478 52.98 2.67 -10.28
N ASP A 479 51.90 2.05 -9.80
CA ASP A 479 51.04 2.59 -8.73
C ASP A 479 51.22 1.98 -7.32
N ASP A 480 52.38 1.36 -7.02
CA ASP A 480 52.63 0.74 -5.71
C ASP A 480 53.52 1.56 -4.73
N ASP A 481 54.00 2.77 -5.11
CA ASP A 481 54.98 3.51 -4.29
C ASP A 481 54.75 5.04 -4.21
N VAL A 482 53.53 5.56 -4.41
CA VAL A 482 53.24 6.99 -4.18
C VAL A 482 52.44 7.16 -2.88
N PRO A 483 53.04 7.71 -1.80
CA PRO A 483 52.36 7.96 -0.54
C PRO A 483 51.19 8.95 -0.67
N GLU A 484 50.05 8.64 -0.03
CA GLU A 484 48.78 9.39 -0.05
C GLU A 484 48.90 10.85 0.46
N ASP A 485 50.01 11.20 1.13
CA ASP A 485 50.32 12.50 1.70
C ASP A 485 51.03 13.48 0.73
N TRP A 486 51.25 13.09 -0.52
CA TRP A 486 51.90 13.96 -1.52
C TRP A 486 50.96 15.01 -2.16
N LEU A 487 49.64 14.76 -2.18
CA LEU A 487 48.65 15.70 -2.72
C LEU A 487 48.21 16.78 -1.71
N ASP A 488 48.36 16.52 -0.41
CA ASP A 488 48.00 17.48 0.65
C ASP A 488 49.05 18.58 0.86
N GLN A 489 50.29 18.41 0.34
CA GLN A 489 51.31 19.47 0.33
C GLN A 489 51.15 20.47 -0.83
N LEU A 490 50.22 20.25 -1.77
CA LEU A 490 50.08 21.06 -2.99
C LEU A 490 49.09 22.24 -2.87
N ASP A 491 48.30 22.34 -1.80
CA ASP A 491 47.35 23.45 -1.58
C ASP A 491 47.97 24.66 -0.85
N ALA A 492 49.26 24.62 -0.52
CA ALA A 492 49.92 25.66 0.29
C ALA A 492 50.90 26.60 -0.45
N TYR A 493 51.07 26.53 -1.78
CA TYR A 493 52.07 27.35 -2.47
C TYR A 493 51.48 28.26 -3.56
N THR A 494 51.27 29.52 -3.18
CA THR A 494 51.01 30.63 -4.09
C THR A 494 52.29 31.02 -4.84
N GLY A 495 52.28 30.94 -6.16
CA GLY A 495 53.18 31.70 -7.06
C GLY A 495 54.29 30.90 -7.75
N ASP A 496 54.27 30.95 -9.09
CA ASP A 496 55.41 30.81 -10.01
C ASP A 496 55.90 29.41 -10.49
N THR A 497 55.07 28.36 -10.45
CA THR A 497 55.43 27.01 -10.96
C THR A 497 54.54 26.48 -12.11
N MET A 498 53.96 27.37 -12.92
CA MET A 498 53.20 26.97 -14.13
C MET A 498 54.01 26.19 -15.21
N PRO A 499 55.35 26.33 -15.35
CA PRO A 499 56.13 25.49 -16.27
C PRO A 499 56.26 24.04 -15.76
N LEU A 500 56.51 23.85 -14.46
CA LEU A 500 56.69 22.54 -13.85
C LEU A 500 55.37 21.76 -13.80
N LEU A 501 54.23 22.44 -13.59
CA LEU A 501 52.87 21.88 -13.67
C LEU A 501 52.48 21.47 -15.10
N ARG A 502 52.92 22.21 -16.13
CA ARG A 502 52.79 21.75 -17.53
C ARG A 502 53.68 20.56 -17.82
N GLU A 503 54.85 20.47 -17.19
CA GLU A 503 55.75 19.33 -17.30
C GLU A 503 55.22 18.09 -16.58
N THR A 504 54.63 18.22 -15.39
CA THR A 504 53.97 17.10 -14.68
C THR A 504 52.69 16.67 -15.37
N LYS A 505 51.87 17.61 -15.87
CA LYS A 505 50.68 17.28 -16.69
C LYS A 505 51.06 16.65 -18.04
N LYS A 506 52.21 17.02 -18.62
CA LYS A 506 52.82 16.31 -19.77
C LYS A 506 53.34 14.93 -19.38
N SER A 507 53.93 14.77 -18.19
CA SER A 507 54.39 13.46 -17.70
C SER A 507 53.22 12.51 -17.44
N PHE A 508 52.10 12.99 -16.91
CA PHE A 508 50.87 12.19 -16.75
C PHE A 508 50.14 11.93 -18.09
N ALA A 509 50.21 12.85 -19.06
CA ALA A 509 49.74 12.60 -20.43
C ALA A 509 50.64 11.59 -21.18
N ASN A 510 51.95 11.62 -20.93
CA ASN A 510 52.93 10.66 -21.47
C ASN A 510 52.83 9.27 -20.80
N LEU A 511 52.11 9.16 -19.68
CA LEU A 511 51.83 7.91 -18.98
C LEU A 511 50.47 7.27 -19.39
N GLY A 512 49.80 7.77 -20.43
CA GLY A 512 48.76 7.05 -21.17
C GLY A 512 47.35 6.95 -20.53
N LEU A 513 47.15 7.41 -19.29
CA LEU A 513 45.86 7.26 -18.58
C LEU A 513 44.74 8.19 -19.09
N ALA A 514 45.05 9.47 -19.33
CA ALA A 514 44.08 10.41 -19.94
C ALA A 514 43.78 10.05 -21.40
N ASP A 515 44.78 9.49 -22.09
CA ASP A 515 44.69 9.03 -23.48
C ASP A 515 43.83 7.76 -23.59
N ALA A 516 43.93 6.81 -22.66
CA ALA A 516 43.14 5.57 -22.64
C ALA A 516 41.62 5.81 -22.50
N LEU A 517 41.18 6.66 -21.57
CA LEU A 517 39.75 6.98 -21.40
C LEU A 517 39.17 7.74 -22.60
N TYR A 518 39.96 8.66 -23.16
CA TYR A 518 39.59 9.38 -24.37
C TYR A 518 39.47 8.42 -25.57
N LYS A 519 40.45 7.55 -25.77
CA LYS A 519 40.46 6.50 -26.81
C LYS A 519 39.31 5.49 -26.65
N ARG A 520 38.92 5.12 -25.43
CA ARG A 520 37.74 4.25 -25.19
C ARG A 520 36.43 4.92 -25.59
N ASN A 521 36.27 6.20 -25.24
CA ASN A 521 35.10 6.97 -25.66
C ASN A 521 35.05 7.09 -27.19
N ASP A 522 36.21 7.21 -27.84
CA ASP A 522 36.32 7.28 -29.29
C ASP A 522 35.91 5.96 -29.95
N ILE A 523 36.50 4.83 -29.53
CA ILE A 523 36.13 3.47 -29.95
C ILE A 523 34.63 3.21 -29.84
N ARG A 524 34.04 3.59 -28.70
CA ARG A 524 32.61 3.44 -28.45
C ARG A 524 31.78 4.27 -29.43
N ARG A 525 32.16 5.54 -29.66
CA ARG A 525 31.48 6.40 -30.63
C ARG A 525 31.58 5.83 -32.04
N THR A 526 32.74 5.29 -32.43
CA THR A 526 32.94 4.64 -33.74
C THR A 526 32.04 3.42 -33.92
N ILE A 527 31.92 2.55 -32.90
CA ILE A 527 31.01 1.40 -32.95
C ILE A 527 29.55 1.86 -33.10
N LEU A 528 29.12 2.81 -32.26
CA LEU A 528 27.74 3.29 -32.27
C LEU A 528 27.42 4.02 -33.58
N SER A 529 28.35 4.81 -34.13
CA SER A 529 28.20 5.48 -35.42
C SER A 529 28.04 4.46 -36.55
N HIS A 530 28.89 3.44 -36.59
CA HIS A 530 28.79 2.39 -37.63
C HIS A 530 27.46 1.66 -37.56
N VAL A 531 26.98 1.34 -36.36
CA VAL A 531 25.67 0.72 -36.15
C VAL A 531 24.55 1.64 -36.58
N HIS A 532 24.64 2.91 -36.19
CA HIS A 532 23.71 3.95 -36.59
C HIS A 532 23.56 4.02 -38.11
N ASP A 533 24.68 4.23 -38.81
CA ASP A 533 24.72 4.38 -40.27
C ASP A 533 24.25 3.11 -40.98
N SER A 534 24.61 1.93 -40.45
CA SER A 534 24.18 0.64 -41.03
C SER A 534 22.67 0.44 -40.95
N LEU A 535 22.07 0.79 -39.82
CA LEU A 535 20.62 0.66 -39.62
C LEU A 535 19.83 1.74 -40.38
N ASP A 536 20.36 2.96 -40.47
CA ASP A 536 19.77 4.04 -41.27
C ASP A 536 19.81 3.69 -42.77
N ALA A 537 20.95 3.20 -43.27
CA ALA A 537 21.08 2.72 -44.65
C ALA A 537 20.16 1.53 -44.96
N ALA A 538 19.85 0.69 -43.97
CA ALA A 538 18.89 -0.42 -44.10
C ALA A 538 17.43 0.02 -43.98
N GLY A 539 17.15 1.29 -43.64
CA GLY A 539 15.81 1.79 -43.34
C GLY A 539 15.19 1.23 -42.06
N ALA A 540 15.95 0.48 -41.26
CA ALA A 540 15.47 -0.26 -40.09
C ALA A 540 15.26 0.63 -38.86
N TYR A 541 15.80 1.85 -38.86
CA TYR A 541 15.57 2.83 -37.80
C TYR A 541 14.18 3.49 -37.87
N GLY A 542 13.46 3.38 -39.00
CA GLY A 542 12.16 4.01 -39.24
C GLY A 542 11.11 3.70 -38.18
N ASP A 543 11.24 2.53 -37.58
CA ASP A 543 10.22 1.92 -36.74
C ASP A 543 10.47 2.13 -35.24
N TYR A 544 11.60 2.77 -34.87
CA TYR A 544 12.05 2.90 -33.49
C TYR A 544 12.35 4.35 -33.09
N ASP A 545 11.97 4.70 -31.87
CA ASP A 545 12.32 5.95 -31.19
C ASP A 545 13.80 5.99 -30.79
N ALA A 546 14.38 4.83 -30.48
CA ALA A 546 15.82 4.66 -30.26
C ALA A 546 16.24 3.20 -30.48
N VAL A 547 17.53 2.96 -30.68
CA VAL A 547 18.08 1.60 -30.76
C VAL A 547 19.13 1.35 -29.68
N ILE A 548 18.98 0.22 -28.99
CA ILE A 548 19.92 -0.30 -28.01
C ILE A 548 20.94 -1.20 -28.72
N VAL A 549 22.21 -0.88 -28.57
CA VAL A 549 23.33 -1.61 -29.16
C VAL A 549 24.04 -2.38 -28.05
N PHE A 550 23.75 -3.68 -27.96
CA PHE A 550 24.48 -4.57 -27.06
C PHE A 550 25.90 -4.81 -27.59
N MET A 551 26.89 -4.66 -26.71
CA MET A 551 28.32 -4.79 -27.01
C MET A 551 29.03 -5.73 -26.02
N PRO A 552 30.16 -6.34 -26.41
CA PRO A 552 31.00 -7.09 -25.48
C PRO A 552 31.51 -6.22 -24.33
N TYR A 553 31.42 -6.71 -23.09
CA TYR A 553 31.91 -5.98 -21.91
C TYR A 553 33.37 -5.61 -21.98
N ASP A 554 34.20 -6.52 -22.50
CA ASP A 554 35.64 -6.30 -22.60
C ASP A 554 35.99 -5.10 -23.50
N TRP A 555 35.03 -4.65 -24.32
CA TRP A 555 35.16 -3.56 -25.28
C TRP A 555 34.50 -2.28 -24.77
N LEU A 556 33.33 -2.36 -24.12
CA LEU A 556 32.63 -1.18 -23.60
C LEU A 556 33.12 -0.74 -22.21
N GLN A 557 33.43 -1.70 -21.33
CA GLN A 557 33.77 -1.54 -19.89
C GLN A 557 32.85 -0.59 -19.08
N LEU A 558 31.68 -0.27 -19.61
CA LEU A 558 30.62 0.51 -19.00
C LEU A 558 29.33 -0.30 -19.12
N LEU A 559 28.37 -0.06 -18.23
CA LEU A 559 27.10 -0.77 -18.28
C LEU A 559 26.16 -0.15 -19.32
N GLY A 560 26.11 1.18 -19.45
CA GLY A 560 25.30 1.88 -20.45
C GLY A 560 25.86 3.27 -20.81
N VAL A 561 25.48 3.77 -21.98
CA VAL A 561 25.59 5.18 -22.38
C VAL A 561 24.54 5.51 -23.45
N ALA A 562 23.76 6.56 -23.24
CA ALA A 562 22.91 7.17 -24.26
C ALA A 562 23.70 8.19 -25.09
N ASN A 563 23.56 8.17 -26.42
CA ASN A 563 24.11 9.19 -27.31
C ASN A 563 23.00 9.72 -28.24
N TRP A 564 22.84 11.04 -28.24
CA TRP A 564 21.91 11.80 -29.07
C TRP A 564 22.47 13.22 -29.28
N ASP A 565 22.13 13.91 -30.37
CA ASP A 565 22.53 15.30 -30.58
C ASP A 565 21.72 16.26 -29.67
N ILE A 566 22.14 16.35 -28.40
CA ILE A 566 21.53 17.17 -27.35
C ILE A 566 22.16 18.58 -27.25
N GLY A 567 22.90 19.00 -28.29
CA GLY A 567 23.62 20.27 -28.29
C GLY A 567 24.82 20.31 -27.32
N PRO A 568 25.55 21.44 -27.25
CA PRO A 568 26.89 21.54 -26.66
C PRO A 568 26.95 21.42 -25.12
N ARG A 569 25.84 21.16 -24.41
CA ARG A 569 25.81 21.12 -22.93
C ARG A 569 26.04 19.74 -22.31
N PHE A 570 25.87 18.65 -23.08
CA PHE A 570 26.14 17.28 -22.62
C PHE A 570 27.32 16.62 -23.34
N MET A 571 27.87 17.29 -24.36
CA MET A 571 29.10 16.88 -25.01
C MET A 571 30.31 17.38 -24.23
N TRP A 572 31.11 16.44 -23.71
CA TRP A 572 32.49 16.72 -23.32
C TRP A 572 33.24 17.26 -24.56
N PRO A 573 34.08 18.31 -24.41
CA PRO A 573 34.51 19.11 -25.54
C PRO A 573 35.48 18.36 -26.46
N GLU A 574 35.25 18.58 -27.76
CA GLU A 574 36.20 18.57 -28.88
C GLU A 574 36.94 17.25 -29.18
N ALA A 575 36.29 16.41 -30.01
CA ALA A 575 37.00 15.58 -30.99
C ALA A 575 36.89 16.26 -32.36
N ASP A 576 37.95 16.19 -33.16
CA ASP A 576 38.16 16.98 -34.38
C ASP A 576 37.14 16.76 -35.53
N GLN A 577 36.13 15.90 -35.34
CA GLN A 577 34.91 15.85 -36.16
C GLN A 577 33.68 15.55 -35.29
N PRO A 578 32.60 16.35 -35.35
CA PRO A 578 31.36 16.03 -34.67
C PRO A 578 30.68 14.84 -35.38
N ILE A 579 30.71 13.67 -34.76
CA ILE A 579 29.82 12.56 -35.15
C ILE A 579 28.41 12.97 -34.75
N THR A 580 27.54 13.24 -35.74
CA THR A 580 26.14 13.61 -35.53
C THR A 580 25.27 12.36 -35.66
N PHE A 581 24.65 11.92 -34.57
CA PHE A 581 23.65 10.86 -34.61
C PHE A 581 22.32 11.45 -35.10
N THR A 582 21.86 11.04 -36.28
CA THR A 582 20.58 11.52 -36.82
C THR A 582 19.38 10.88 -36.12
N ARG A 583 19.57 9.76 -35.40
CA ARG A 583 18.56 9.13 -34.51
C ARG A 583 19.17 8.68 -33.16
N PRO A 584 18.37 8.54 -32.08
CA PRO A 584 18.90 8.22 -30.76
C PRO A 584 19.46 6.79 -30.65
N VAL A 585 20.63 6.65 -30.05
CA VAL A 585 21.32 5.35 -29.89
C VAL A 585 21.78 5.14 -28.45
N ILE A 586 21.53 3.96 -27.89
CA ILE A 586 21.99 3.58 -26.55
C ILE A 586 23.05 2.48 -26.69
N GLY A 587 24.28 2.74 -26.26
CA GLY A 587 25.30 1.72 -26.14
C GLY A 587 25.17 0.98 -24.80
N MET A 588 25.04 -0.34 -24.82
CA MET A 588 24.82 -1.17 -23.63
C MET A 588 25.82 -2.33 -23.60
N SER A 589 26.42 -2.62 -22.45
CA SER A 589 27.21 -3.83 -22.29
C SER A 589 26.39 -4.88 -21.58
N LEU A 590 26.53 -6.14 -21.99
CA LEU A 590 26.11 -7.26 -21.15
C LEU A 590 27.09 -7.49 -20.00
N THR A 591 26.66 -8.12 -18.91
CA THR A 591 27.53 -8.27 -17.74
C THR A 591 28.65 -9.27 -18.02
N GLY A 592 29.90 -8.92 -17.69
CA GLY A 592 31.05 -9.82 -17.88
C GLY A 592 30.84 -11.15 -17.13
N PRO A 593 31.15 -12.32 -17.74
CA PRO A 593 30.74 -13.64 -17.22
C PRO A 593 31.48 -14.04 -15.92
N ARG A 594 32.53 -13.31 -15.54
CA ARG A 594 33.32 -13.50 -14.31
C ARG A 594 33.31 -12.29 -13.37
N SER A 595 32.42 -11.33 -13.61
CA SER A 595 32.45 -10.04 -12.89
C SER A 595 31.89 -10.11 -11.47
N GLY A 596 31.15 -11.16 -11.10
CA GLY A 596 30.41 -11.25 -9.83
C GLY A 596 29.27 -10.22 -9.68
N LYS A 597 29.02 -9.42 -10.72
CA LYS A 597 27.96 -8.40 -10.74
C LYS A 597 26.63 -9.01 -11.22
N PRO A 598 25.48 -8.45 -10.82
CA PRO A 598 24.18 -8.85 -11.36
C PRO A 598 24.12 -8.69 -12.89
N GLY A 599 23.36 -9.56 -13.54
CA GLY A 599 23.07 -9.43 -14.97
C GLY A 599 22.24 -8.18 -15.27
N ILE A 600 22.44 -7.61 -16.46
CA ILE A 600 21.69 -6.44 -16.94
C ILE A 600 20.17 -6.55 -16.77
N PRO A 601 19.51 -7.72 -16.99
CA PRO A 601 18.06 -7.83 -16.81
C PRO A 601 17.56 -7.41 -15.41
N SER A 602 18.39 -7.59 -14.37
CA SER A 602 18.05 -7.25 -12.99
C SER A 602 18.30 -5.77 -12.63
N LEU A 603 18.99 -5.02 -13.49
CA LEU A 603 19.42 -3.65 -13.28
C LEU A 603 18.53 -2.66 -14.04
N GLY A 604 18.35 -1.46 -13.48
CA GLY A 604 17.56 -0.39 -14.14
C GLY A 604 18.28 0.35 -15.27
N VAL A 605 19.38 -0.19 -15.81
CA VAL A 605 20.31 0.57 -16.68
C VAL A 605 19.74 0.93 -18.04
N ILE A 606 18.98 0.06 -18.70
CA ILE A 606 18.37 0.39 -20.01
C ILE A 606 17.39 1.57 -19.83
N THR A 607 16.45 1.44 -18.90
CA THR A 607 15.47 2.50 -18.59
C THR A 607 16.12 3.80 -18.13
N HIS A 608 17.26 3.72 -17.42
CA HIS A 608 18.08 4.89 -17.07
C HIS A 608 18.60 5.61 -18.32
N GLU A 609 19.19 4.88 -19.27
CA GLU A 609 19.68 5.46 -20.53
C GLU A 609 18.54 6.01 -21.40
N VAL A 610 17.39 5.34 -21.44
CA VAL A 610 16.19 5.88 -22.10
C VAL A 610 15.76 7.18 -21.43
N GLY A 611 15.86 7.29 -20.10
CA GLY A 611 15.63 8.54 -19.39
C GLY A 611 16.52 9.68 -19.88
N HIS A 612 17.81 9.43 -20.13
CA HIS A 612 18.70 10.43 -20.72
C HIS A 612 18.27 10.89 -22.11
N LEU A 613 17.73 10.00 -22.95
CA LEU A 613 17.22 10.37 -24.28
C LEU A 613 16.09 11.41 -24.19
N PHE A 614 15.28 11.33 -23.13
CA PHE A 614 14.19 12.26 -22.86
C PHE A 614 14.58 13.38 -21.88
N GLY A 615 15.89 13.64 -21.77
CA GLY A 615 16.44 14.79 -21.07
C GLY A 615 16.55 14.65 -19.55
N LEU A 616 16.38 13.46 -18.98
CA LEU A 616 16.59 13.27 -17.55
C LEU A 616 18.08 13.38 -17.20
N GLU A 617 18.38 13.97 -16.05
CA GLU A 617 19.75 14.21 -15.58
C GLU A 617 20.04 13.36 -14.35
N HIS A 618 21.32 13.15 -14.02
CA HIS A 618 21.67 12.41 -12.81
C HIS A 618 21.16 13.09 -11.54
N ARG A 619 20.64 12.29 -10.62
CA ARG A 619 20.25 12.71 -9.26
C ARG A 619 20.94 11.78 -8.24
N PRO A 620 21.84 12.30 -7.37
CA PRO A 620 22.38 13.66 -7.36
C PRO A 620 23.20 13.94 -8.63
N ALA A 621 23.34 15.23 -8.97
CA ALA A 621 24.23 15.64 -10.05
C ALA A 621 25.67 15.29 -9.69
N VAL A 622 26.41 14.74 -10.65
CA VAL A 622 27.82 14.37 -10.49
C VAL A 622 28.60 14.84 -11.72
N THR A 623 29.79 15.39 -11.49
CA THR A 623 30.62 15.99 -12.53
C THR A 623 31.89 15.19 -12.82
N THR A 624 32.39 14.42 -11.85
CA THR A 624 33.61 13.62 -12.00
C THR A 624 33.43 12.17 -11.59
N ALA A 625 34.28 11.28 -12.10
CA ALA A 625 34.27 9.86 -11.73
C ALA A 625 34.59 9.62 -10.24
N ALA A 626 35.43 10.46 -9.63
CA ALA A 626 35.76 10.40 -8.21
C ALA A 626 34.57 10.84 -7.34
N GLU A 627 33.90 11.93 -7.72
CA GLU A 627 32.66 12.37 -7.07
C GLU A 627 31.56 11.32 -7.17
N ARG A 628 31.37 10.74 -8.37
CA ARG A 628 30.42 9.64 -8.57
C ARG A 628 30.69 8.48 -7.62
N ARG A 629 31.94 8.00 -7.51
CA ARG A 629 32.30 6.92 -6.57
C ARG A 629 31.93 7.29 -5.13
N ARG A 630 32.36 8.45 -4.66
CA ARG A 630 32.04 8.94 -3.30
C ARG A 630 30.53 9.03 -3.05
N MET A 631 29.76 9.55 -4.00
CA MET A 631 28.30 9.63 -3.89
C MET A 631 27.63 8.26 -3.86
N CYS A 632 28.12 7.33 -4.67
CA CYS A 632 27.54 5.99 -4.71
C CYS A 632 27.77 5.20 -3.43
N ASP A 633 28.92 5.39 -2.78
CA ASP A 633 29.23 4.77 -1.48
C ASP A 633 28.45 5.47 -0.35
N ALA A 634 28.36 6.81 -0.38
CA ALA A 634 27.70 7.57 0.68
C ALA A 634 26.17 7.41 0.73
N LEU A 635 25.53 7.14 -0.42
CA LEU A 635 24.07 7.01 -0.53
C LEU A 635 23.59 5.57 -0.60
N GLU A 636 24.49 4.60 -0.52
CA GLU A 636 24.09 3.19 -0.40
C GLU A 636 23.29 2.95 0.89
N GLY A 637 22.19 2.21 0.78
CA GLY A 637 21.31 1.91 1.91
C GLY A 637 20.49 3.11 2.40
N THR A 638 20.38 4.17 1.61
CA THR A 638 19.62 5.38 1.97
C THR A 638 18.29 5.50 1.21
N ARG A 639 17.39 6.31 1.75
CA ARG A 639 16.17 6.75 1.06
C ARG A 639 16.34 8.21 0.67
N MET A 640 16.33 8.49 -0.62
CA MET A 640 16.40 9.85 -1.13
C MET A 640 15.01 10.50 -1.14
N ASN A 641 14.95 11.78 -0.78
CA ASN A 641 13.73 12.57 -0.80
C ASN A 641 13.22 12.81 -2.23
N GLY A 642 11.93 13.12 -2.37
CA GLY A 642 11.30 13.45 -3.67
C GLY A 642 10.82 12.23 -4.46
N ILE A 643 10.75 11.08 -3.80
CA ILE A 643 10.24 9.83 -4.36
C ILE A 643 8.97 9.46 -3.60
N GLU A 644 7.81 9.73 -4.19
CA GLU A 644 6.50 9.39 -3.65
C GLU A 644 5.63 8.84 -4.79
N GLY A 645 5.12 7.62 -4.63
CA GLY A 645 4.34 6.96 -5.67
C GLY A 645 4.21 5.45 -5.46
N MET A 646 3.88 4.75 -6.54
CA MET A 646 3.66 3.31 -6.55
C MET A 646 4.24 2.67 -7.81
N ARG A 647 4.98 1.56 -7.64
CA ARG A 647 5.33 0.69 -8.76
C ARG A 647 4.16 -0.26 -9.00
N ILE A 648 3.32 0.05 -9.97
CA ILE A 648 2.17 -0.78 -10.35
C ILE A 648 2.64 -1.89 -11.30
N ALA A 649 2.07 -3.09 -11.22
CA ALA A 649 2.35 -4.14 -12.19
C ALA A 649 1.80 -3.75 -13.58
N PRO A 650 2.41 -4.19 -14.70
CA PRO A 650 1.91 -3.84 -16.03
C PRO A 650 0.45 -4.24 -16.29
N ASP A 651 -0.04 -5.30 -15.61
CA ASP A 651 -1.44 -5.72 -15.67
C ASP A 651 -2.40 -4.84 -14.85
N GLY A 652 -1.88 -3.93 -14.01
CA GLY A 652 -2.67 -3.04 -13.17
C GLY A 652 -3.26 -3.68 -11.91
N ASP A 653 -3.04 -4.98 -11.67
CA ASP A 653 -3.73 -5.75 -10.61
C ASP A 653 -3.03 -5.70 -9.25
N SER A 654 -1.79 -5.20 -9.21
CA SER A 654 -1.01 -5.09 -7.98
C SER A 654 0.02 -3.97 -8.04
N GLY A 655 0.62 -3.63 -6.90
CA GLY A 655 1.66 -2.61 -6.85
C GLY A 655 2.41 -2.56 -5.52
N ALA A 656 3.49 -1.80 -5.52
CA ALA A 656 4.38 -1.65 -4.37
C ALA A 656 4.62 -0.17 -4.05
N VAL A 657 4.39 0.23 -2.80
CA VAL A 657 4.62 1.60 -2.32
C VAL A 657 6.09 2.00 -2.47
N LYS A 658 6.31 3.21 -2.99
CA LYS A 658 7.61 3.86 -3.20
C LYS A 658 7.57 5.24 -2.57
N SER A 659 7.95 5.30 -1.31
CA SER A 659 7.90 6.54 -0.53
C SER A 659 9.23 6.80 0.16
N SER A 660 9.70 8.04 0.09
CA SER A 660 10.84 8.50 0.87
C SER A 660 10.49 8.57 2.35
N GLU A 661 9.22 8.84 2.68
CA GLU A 661 8.69 8.91 4.05
C GLU A 661 8.33 7.51 4.60
N ASP A 662 7.38 6.82 3.97
CA ASP A 662 6.89 5.50 4.40
C ASP A 662 7.86 4.38 4.07
N GLY A 663 8.70 4.56 3.05
CA GLY A 663 9.73 3.61 2.63
C GLY A 663 9.39 2.85 1.35
N ASN A 664 10.23 1.86 1.07
CA ASN A 664 10.16 1.05 -0.14
C ASN A 664 9.63 -0.36 0.19
N ALA A 665 8.47 -0.70 -0.36
CA ALA A 665 7.82 -1.99 -0.15
C ALA A 665 8.66 -3.17 -0.67
N GLU A 666 9.34 -3.01 -1.80
CA GLU A 666 10.14 -4.05 -2.45
C GLU A 666 11.52 -4.26 -1.81
N MET A 667 12.10 -3.22 -1.21
CA MET A 667 13.39 -3.31 -0.53
C MET A 667 13.45 -2.41 0.70
N LYS A 668 13.73 -3.01 1.86
CA LYS A 668 13.89 -2.24 3.10
C LYS A 668 15.16 -1.38 3.04
N GLY A 669 15.06 -0.13 3.48
CA GLY A 669 16.19 0.75 3.75
C GLY A 669 16.71 1.56 2.57
N GLU A 670 16.60 1.05 1.33
CA GLU A 670 17.13 1.75 0.15
C GLU A 670 16.02 2.15 -0.82
N LEU A 671 16.03 3.41 -1.24
CA LEU A 671 15.20 3.96 -2.31
C LEU A 671 15.92 5.14 -2.95
N LEU A 672 16.31 4.96 -4.22
CA LEU A 672 17.15 5.87 -4.99
C LEU A 672 16.42 6.30 -6.27
N PRO A 673 16.72 7.48 -6.82
CA PRO A 673 16.12 7.93 -8.07
C PRO A 673 16.54 7.01 -9.24
N LEU A 674 15.67 6.86 -10.25
CA LEU A 674 16.01 6.12 -11.48
C LEU A 674 17.33 6.61 -12.09
N MET A 675 17.53 7.92 -12.07
CA MET A 675 18.73 8.57 -12.57
C MET A 675 19.89 8.61 -11.54
N PHE A 676 19.93 7.65 -10.62
CA PHE A 676 21.07 7.51 -9.71
C PHE A 676 22.33 7.18 -10.52
N PRO A 677 23.46 7.88 -10.31
CA PRO A 677 24.62 7.82 -11.20
C PRO A 677 25.40 6.49 -11.16
N CYS A 678 24.96 5.52 -10.35
CA CYS A 678 25.50 4.18 -10.34
C CYS A 678 24.41 3.15 -10.60
N ALA A 679 24.79 2.08 -11.30
CA ALA A 679 23.89 0.97 -11.55
C ALA A 679 23.39 0.36 -10.22
N ARG A 680 22.08 0.12 -10.17
CA ARG A 680 21.38 -0.49 -9.04
C ARG A 680 20.32 -1.46 -9.56
N ALA A 681 19.95 -2.41 -8.71
CA ALA A 681 18.86 -3.32 -9.00
C ALA A 681 17.53 -2.56 -9.04
N LYS A 682 16.62 -2.98 -9.93
CA LYS A 682 15.31 -2.34 -10.16
C LYS A 682 14.49 -2.07 -8.87
N PRO A 683 14.43 -2.98 -7.88
CA PRO A 683 13.67 -2.73 -6.65
C PRO A 683 14.13 -1.52 -5.84
N ARG A 684 15.38 -1.07 -6.04
CA ARG A 684 16.01 0.07 -5.33
C ARG A 684 15.75 1.40 -6.01
N LEU A 685 15.36 1.38 -7.28
CA LEU A 685 15.23 2.55 -8.13
C LEU A 685 13.76 2.95 -8.26
N PHE A 686 13.46 4.24 -8.30
CA PHE A 686 12.14 4.74 -8.69
C PHE A 686 12.27 6.15 -9.29
N ILE A 687 11.34 6.55 -10.14
CA ILE A 687 11.37 7.91 -10.71
C ILE A 687 11.01 8.93 -9.62
N THR A 688 11.64 10.10 -9.65
CA THR A 688 11.28 11.23 -8.78
C THR A 688 10.14 12.03 -9.41
N GLN A 689 9.36 12.73 -8.60
CA GLN A 689 8.23 13.55 -9.10
C GLN A 689 8.67 14.57 -10.14
N ASP A 690 9.81 15.24 -9.94
CA ASP A 690 10.36 16.24 -10.87
C ASP A 690 10.79 15.61 -12.22
N HIS A 691 11.34 14.40 -12.20
CA HIS A 691 11.70 13.69 -13.42
C HIS A 691 10.46 13.16 -14.16
N TYR A 692 9.43 12.72 -13.44
CA TYR A 692 8.18 12.32 -14.06
C TYR A 692 7.49 13.50 -14.75
N ALA A 693 7.43 14.66 -14.09
CA ALA A 693 6.92 15.89 -14.68
C ALA A 693 7.73 16.31 -15.93
N LYS A 694 9.07 16.20 -15.88
CA LYS A 694 9.92 16.45 -17.05
C LYS A 694 9.59 15.49 -18.20
N LEU A 695 9.35 14.21 -17.93
CA LEU A 695 8.96 13.25 -18.97
C LEU A 695 7.61 13.58 -19.60
N LEU A 696 6.62 14.05 -18.83
CA LEU A 696 5.32 14.50 -19.38
C LEU A 696 5.51 15.59 -20.45
N GLU A 697 6.48 16.48 -20.27
CA GLU A 697 6.82 17.52 -21.24
C GLU A 697 7.62 16.96 -22.42
N THR A 698 8.64 16.15 -22.14
CA THR A 698 9.66 15.78 -23.13
C THR A 698 9.30 14.58 -24.00
N LEU A 699 8.28 13.80 -23.62
CA LEU A 699 7.73 12.71 -24.43
C LEU A 699 6.69 13.18 -25.47
N ARG A 700 6.26 14.45 -25.42
CA ARG A 700 5.33 14.99 -26.40
C ARG A 700 5.98 15.04 -27.80
N PRO A 701 5.22 14.76 -28.87
CA PRO A 701 5.73 14.87 -30.23
C PRO A 701 6.37 16.25 -30.50
N GLY A 702 7.59 16.26 -31.05
CA GLY A 702 8.31 17.48 -31.42
C GLY A 702 9.15 18.13 -30.31
N ALA A 703 9.11 17.65 -29.06
CA ALA A 703 9.87 18.23 -27.94
C ALA A 703 11.41 18.18 -28.12
N PHE A 704 11.92 17.25 -28.96
CA PHE A 704 13.35 17.11 -29.28
C PHE A 704 13.69 17.19 -30.76
N GLN A 705 12.73 17.47 -31.65
CA GLN A 705 13.03 17.64 -33.07
C GLN A 705 13.59 19.05 -33.29
N VAL A 706 14.90 19.22 -33.08
CA VAL A 706 15.63 20.21 -33.88
C VAL A 706 15.54 19.70 -35.32
N PRO A 707 14.95 20.45 -36.27
CA PRO A 707 14.95 20.03 -37.66
C PRO A 707 16.40 19.86 -38.11
N LEU A 708 16.75 18.71 -38.68
CA LEU A 708 18.00 18.60 -39.43
C LEU A 708 18.00 19.71 -40.49
N PRO A 709 19.00 20.62 -40.51
CA PRO A 709 19.07 21.60 -41.57
C PRO A 709 19.36 20.86 -42.88
N GLY A 710 18.35 20.73 -43.74
CA GLY A 710 18.51 20.25 -45.12
C GLY A 710 17.77 18.97 -45.53
N THR A 711 16.71 18.54 -44.84
CA THR A 711 15.67 17.72 -45.51
C THR A 711 14.57 18.64 -46.05
N PRO A 712 14.01 18.37 -47.24
CA PRO A 712 13.25 19.35 -48.04
C PRO A 712 11.99 19.89 -47.35
#